data_AF-A0A947RZE7-F1
#
_entry.id   AF-A0A947RZE7-F1
#
_cell.length_a   1.000
_cell.length_b   1.000
_cell.length_c   1.000
_cell.angle_alpha   90.00
_cell.angle_beta   90.00
_cell.angle_gamma   90.00
#
_symmetry.space_group_name_H-M   'P 1'
#
loop_
_entity.id
_entity.type
_entity.pdbx_description
1 polymer ?
#
loop_
_entity_poly.entity_id
_entity_poly.type
_entity_poly.pdbx_seq_one_letter_code
_entity_poly.pdbx_strand_id
1 'polypeptide(L)'
;MSIEEYQGLSHEELADEEQEIKEREALLTTIEEEGLESVLVKADPAKHNWIAQKMIDAGEAREVAQNIEGFAKLDNNVAQKLIEINRGWLIPKSIEKFPDLNHQEFVIQMITAGEASSVAHHLKEFTGLDFNAIALKLFEVKQGYLVDICLEDFSGLDKTVALKLIDVGYGKSVGNNLKKFTGLDREVALALIEADAGWAVGRNIQEYSGLDKDVVLKLVKCGFGWSVAENLEKFKDIDRETALVLLKKMIEIHFFTHAQKVNERFPDKIFTKAAKDFGGMVTLDIYEAYAALLAGEIPEEAKALGVKHAQEAGINELRNKLRRFQNELLEGNINPELILELKILEVQIQAFLRFRVAEWGNHDDESFRQVIKIYLDLQKEKELAPLPPEYKSSKKVIVAKVNKEKQAEFTFSEDFVLRYGTLLRSIKEARCLIEDPGALNELLSFIDEKRAVLLKRLQEEVDTEENPVGKENLKGQIERLHAISLELLKSPQEVFEVLSAFKGEFDEELREIMFYFGFYLNPREQQKNISEFDEENPTLDQLSYVLNFIDHITNKETLKKFFTDKNAAKSFGSLLNLKALMQEMARFQNQETKGTMPMMFVLSRDLLTEFSGYTGDACWASKYASILKEFPNLVSLTMVQNPDHPRFERIAGSCLLFETQSKDSGPLLVIRGLNPQETVINQLNVQDFVDNLKKFLVPIAEKGGRKLAIVIDDHSGGAGTNRPVLFDYLYNVLRQSLTQVKPDSKEDTEFNNYDIREDCYLL
;
A
#
# COMPACT_ATOMS: atom_id res chain seq x y z
N MET A 1 39.59 -59.13 2.33
CA MET A 1 39.44 -60.07 3.45
C MET A 1 40.71 -60.14 4.27
N SER A 2 40.57 -60.26 5.58
CA SER A 2 41.64 -60.70 6.47
C SER A 2 41.82 -62.22 6.37
N ILE A 3 43.00 -62.75 6.73
CA ILE A 3 43.31 -64.20 6.64
C ILE A 3 42.35 -65.05 7.51
N GLU A 4 41.76 -64.46 8.56
CA GLU A 4 40.82 -65.13 9.45
C GLU A 4 39.41 -65.30 8.83
N GLU A 5 38.98 -64.42 7.90
CA GLU A 5 37.71 -64.57 7.16
C GLU A 5 37.80 -65.68 6.09
N TYR A 6 38.98 -65.85 5.48
CA TYR A 6 39.23 -66.84 4.42
C TYR A 6 39.18 -68.30 4.90
N GLN A 7 39.31 -68.55 6.21
CA GLN A 7 39.40 -69.91 6.78
C GLN A 7 38.05 -70.46 7.28
N GLY A 8 36.98 -69.67 7.22
CA GLY A 8 35.63 -70.04 7.71
C GLY A 8 34.62 -70.46 6.63
N LEU A 9 34.97 -70.29 5.34
CA LEU A 9 34.07 -70.53 4.21
C LEU A 9 34.12 -72.00 3.73
N SER A 10 32.97 -72.57 3.39
CA SER A 10 32.86 -73.88 2.75
C SER A 10 33.43 -73.87 1.33
N HIS A 11 33.77 -75.04 0.79
CA HIS A 11 34.30 -75.15 -0.59
C HIS A 11 33.36 -74.59 -1.67
N GLU A 12 32.06 -74.54 -1.40
CA GLU A 12 31.05 -73.98 -2.30
C GLU A 12 31.05 -72.45 -2.24
N GLU A 13 31.15 -71.88 -1.04
CA GLU A 13 31.26 -70.42 -0.84
C GLU A 13 32.56 -69.84 -1.42
N LEU A 14 33.67 -70.59 -1.36
CA LEU A 14 34.94 -70.18 -1.99
C LEU A 14 34.88 -70.20 -3.52
N ALA A 15 34.12 -71.13 -4.13
CA ALA A 15 33.97 -71.21 -5.57
C ALA A 15 33.08 -70.09 -6.12
N ASP A 16 32.03 -69.73 -5.38
CA ASP A 16 31.15 -68.62 -5.71
C ASP A 16 31.89 -67.27 -5.60
N GLU A 17 32.72 -67.09 -4.57
CA GLU A 17 33.51 -65.86 -4.38
C GLU A 17 34.61 -65.71 -5.46
N GLU A 18 35.30 -66.79 -5.85
CA GLU A 18 36.26 -66.77 -6.97
C GLU A 18 35.58 -66.44 -8.31
N GLN A 19 34.36 -66.92 -8.53
CA GLN A 19 33.59 -66.63 -9.74
C GLN A 19 33.16 -65.16 -9.76
N GLU A 20 32.72 -64.62 -8.62
CA GLU A 20 32.32 -63.23 -8.48
C GLU A 20 33.49 -62.24 -8.70
N ILE A 21 34.70 -62.60 -8.25
CA ILE A 21 35.92 -61.81 -8.51
C ILE A 21 36.25 -61.79 -10.00
N LYS A 22 36.19 -62.94 -10.69
CA LYS A 22 36.44 -63.02 -12.15
C LYS A 22 35.43 -62.21 -12.95
N GLU A 23 34.16 -62.26 -12.59
CA GLU A 23 33.10 -61.50 -13.25
C GLU A 23 33.29 -59.98 -13.06
N ARG A 24 33.72 -59.57 -11.87
CA ARG A 24 34.06 -58.18 -11.58
C ARG A 24 35.28 -57.69 -12.37
N GLU A 25 36.37 -58.45 -12.41
CA GLU A 25 37.57 -58.08 -13.16
C GLU A 25 37.30 -58.00 -14.67
N ALA A 26 36.50 -58.91 -15.22
CA ALA A 26 36.08 -58.86 -16.62
C ALA A 26 35.21 -57.63 -16.91
N LEU A 27 34.27 -57.27 -16.03
CA LEU A 27 33.47 -56.06 -16.15
C LEU A 27 34.34 -54.80 -16.15
N LEU A 28 35.28 -54.69 -15.19
CA LEU A 28 36.17 -53.52 -15.07
C LEU A 28 37.07 -53.38 -16.30
N THR A 29 37.66 -54.49 -16.79
CA THR A 29 38.46 -54.49 -18.03
C THR A 29 37.62 -54.01 -19.22
N THR A 30 36.37 -54.46 -19.33
CA THR A 30 35.46 -54.01 -20.41
C THR A 30 35.13 -52.52 -20.30
N ILE A 31 34.92 -52.01 -19.09
CA ILE A 31 34.66 -50.58 -18.85
C ILE A 31 35.91 -49.74 -19.18
N GLU A 32 37.11 -50.21 -18.86
CA GLU A 32 38.37 -49.53 -19.22
C GLU A 32 38.58 -49.47 -20.74
N GLU A 33 38.20 -50.53 -21.48
CA GLU A 33 38.36 -50.60 -22.93
C GLU A 33 37.30 -49.82 -23.71
N GLU A 34 36.04 -49.88 -23.28
CA GLU A 34 34.89 -49.35 -24.04
C GLU A 34 34.24 -48.09 -23.44
N GLY A 35 34.53 -47.78 -22.17
CA GLY A 35 33.88 -46.73 -21.41
C GLY A 35 32.54 -47.16 -20.80
N LEU A 36 32.24 -46.66 -19.59
CA LEU A 36 31.02 -47.02 -18.83
C LEU A 36 29.74 -46.75 -19.62
N GLU A 37 29.64 -45.62 -20.30
CA GLU A 37 28.47 -45.25 -21.11
C GLU A 37 28.17 -46.30 -22.20
N SER A 38 29.21 -46.79 -22.89
CA SER A 38 29.04 -47.84 -23.92
C SER A 38 28.58 -49.17 -23.31
N VAL A 39 29.12 -49.51 -22.14
CA VAL A 39 28.74 -50.72 -21.40
C VAL A 39 27.28 -50.65 -20.95
N LEU A 40 26.83 -49.52 -20.42
CA LEU A 40 25.43 -49.33 -19.99
C LEU A 40 24.44 -49.39 -21.16
N VAL A 41 24.80 -48.89 -22.35
CA VAL A 41 23.94 -48.98 -23.55
C VAL A 41 23.76 -50.43 -24.02
N LYS A 42 24.78 -51.28 -23.84
CA LYS A 42 24.75 -52.70 -24.24
C LYS A 42 24.18 -53.62 -23.17
N ALA A 43 24.21 -53.20 -21.91
CA ALA A 43 23.78 -54.00 -20.77
C ALA A 43 22.25 -54.11 -20.69
N ASP A 44 21.77 -55.22 -20.13
CA ASP A 44 20.38 -55.34 -19.72
C ASP A 44 20.11 -54.35 -18.58
N PRO A 45 19.09 -53.46 -18.67
CA PRO A 45 18.67 -52.56 -17.59
C PRO A 45 18.56 -53.22 -16.21
N ALA A 46 18.18 -54.50 -16.13
CA ALA A 46 18.10 -55.24 -14.87
C ALA A 46 19.47 -55.42 -14.18
N LYS A 47 20.58 -55.34 -14.93
CA LYS A 47 21.95 -55.46 -14.41
C LYS A 47 22.56 -54.12 -13.98
N HIS A 48 21.91 -52.99 -14.24
CA HIS A 48 22.47 -51.67 -13.97
C HIS A 48 22.81 -51.44 -12.49
N ASN A 49 21.95 -51.89 -11.58
CA ASN A 49 22.24 -51.88 -10.13
C ASN A 49 23.46 -52.72 -9.76
N TRP A 50 23.57 -53.92 -10.32
CA TRP A 50 24.70 -54.80 -10.07
C TRP A 50 26.01 -54.20 -10.60
N ILE A 51 25.99 -53.60 -11.80
CA ILE A 51 27.14 -52.90 -12.39
C ILE A 51 27.57 -51.74 -11.48
N ALA A 52 26.63 -50.87 -11.09
CA ALA A 52 26.92 -49.74 -10.19
C ALA A 52 27.53 -50.22 -8.86
N GLN A 53 26.97 -51.29 -8.28
CA GLN A 53 27.44 -51.83 -7.03
C GLN A 53 28.87 -52.37 -7.12
N LYS A 54 29.20 -53.11 -8.18
CA LYS A 54 30.55 -53.66 -8.39
C LYS A 54 31.59 -52.60 -8.67
N MET A 55 31.22 -51.55 -9.40
CA MET A 55 32.09 -50.39 -9.60
C MET A 55 32.38 -49.65 -8.28
N ILE A 56 31.35 -49.43 -7.46
CA ILE A 56 31.51 -48.80 -6.15
C ILE A 56 32.43 -49.64 -5.25
N ASP A 57 32.21 -50.96 -5.20
CA ASP A 57 33.04 -51.88 -4.41
C ASP A 57 34.49 -51.98 -4.94
N ALA A 58 34.74 -51.48 -6.15
CA ALA A 58 36.06 -51.33 -6.78
C ALA A 58 36.73 -49.97 -6.56
N GLY A 59 36.10 -49.05 -5.84
CA GLY A 59 36.62 -47.70 -5.66
C GLY A 59 36.31 -46.77 -6.85
N GLU A 60 35.62 -47.26 -7.87
CA GLU A 60 35.23 -46.50 -9.07
C GLU A 60 33.88 -45.79 -8.90
N ALA A 61 33.50 -45.50 -7.66
CA ALA A 61 32.24 -44.85 -7.35
C ALA A 61 32.13 -43.42 -7.93
N ARG A 62 33.27 -42.77 -8.22
CA ARG A 62 33.29 -41.49 -8.95
C ARG A 62 32.75 -41.63 -10.37
N GLU A 63 33.15 -42.70 -11.07
CA GLU A 63 32.68 -42.96 -12.43
C GLU A 63 31.19 -43.27 -12.46
N VAL A 64 30.70 -44.04 -11.47
CA VAL A 64 29.26 -44.27 -11.28
C VAL A 64 28.52 -42.94 -11.09
N ALA A 65 29.02 -42.06 -10.21
CA ALA A 65 28.37 -40.80 -9.90
C ALA A 65 28.34 -39.81 -11.08
N GLN A 66 29.37 -39.81 -11.93
CA GLN A 66 29.45 -38.92 -13.10
C GLN A 66 28.56 -39.40 -14.26
N ASN A 67 28.15 -40.67 -14.26
CA ASN A 67 27.38 -41.30 -15.33
C ASN A 67 25.97 -41.75 -14.87
N ILE A 68 25.43 -41.19 -13.77
CA ILE A 68 24.11 -41.58 -13.20
C ILE A 68 23.01 -41.56 -14.27
N GLU A 69 23.02 -40.58 -15.18
CA GLU A 69 22.06 -40.45 -16.27
C GLU A 69 21.99 -41.67 -17.21
N GLY A 70 23.12 -42.36 -17.39
CA GLY A 70 23.22 -43.55 -18.24
C GLY A 70 22.59 -44.79 -17.60
N PHE A 71 22.29 -44.76 -16.30
CA PHE A 71 21.63 -45.88 -15.63
C PHE A 71 20.11 -45.85 -15.87
N ALA A 72 19.49 -47.03 -16.01
CA ALA A 72 18.05 -47.15 -16.22
C ALA A 72 17.27 -47.04 -14.90
N LYS A 73 17.74 -47.75 -13.86
CA LYS A 73 17.20 -47.71 -12.50
C LYS A 73 18.32 -48.04 -11.51
N LEU A 74 18.41 -47.28 -10.44
CA LEU A 74 19.30 -47.46 -9.31
C LEU A 74 18.51 -47.62 -8.01
N ASP A 75 19.06 -48.36 -7.04
CA ASP A 75 18.44 -48.59 -5.73
C ASP A 75 19.04 -47.72 -4.61
N ASN A 76 18.44 -47.84 -3.42
CA ASN A 76 18.80 -47.04 -2.25
C ASN A 76 20.21 -47.36 -1.71
N ASN A 77 20.72 -48.57 -1.95
CA ASN A 77 22.06 -48.96 -1.50
C ASN A 77 23.12 -48.23 -2.32
N VAL A 78 22.91 -48.12 -3.65
CA VAL A 78 23.77 -47.30 -4.51
C VAL A 78 23.76 -45.84 -4.04
N ALA A 79 22.59 -45.26 -3.78
CA ALA A 79 22.47 -43.88 -3.28
C ALA A 79 23.21 -43.67 -1.94
N GLN A 80 23.06 -44.59 -0.99
CA GLN A 80 23.72 -44.53 0.31
C GLN A 80 25.25 -44.59 0.17
N LYS A 81 25.77 -45.52 -0.62
CA LYS A 81 27.21 -45.64 -0.84
C LYS A 81 27.80 -44.41 -1.52
N LEU A 82 27.05 -43.74 -2.40
CA LEU A 82 27.46 -42.46 -3.00
C LEU A 82 27.50 -41.32 -1.96
N ILE A 83 26.61 -41.30 -0.97
CA ILE A 83 26.69 -40.35 0.16
C ILE A 83 27.92 -40.63 1.02
N GLU A 84 28.18 -41.90 1.37
CA GLU A 84 29.29 -42.31 2.25
C GLU A 84 30.67 -41.86 1.74
N ILE A 85 30.80 -41.67 0.42
CA ILE A 85 32.02 -41.19 -0.25
C ILE A 85 31.99 -39.69 -0.61
N ASN A 86 31.02 -38.91 -0.11
CA ASN A 86 30.81 -37.50 -0.42
C ASN A 86 30.58 -37.21 -1.92
N ARG A 87 29.70 -38.00 -2.53
CA ARG A 87 29.23 -37.85 -3.92
C ARG A 87 27.70 -37.87 -4.02
N GLY A 88 26.99 -37.75 -2.90
CA GLY A 88 25.52 -37.73 -2.90
C GLY A 88 24.97 -36.50 -3.63
N TRP A 89 25.72 -35.39 -3.64
CA TRP A 89 25.34 -34.12 -4.26
C TRP A 89 25.07 -34.19 -5.77
N LEU A 90 25.45 -35.28 -6.45
CA LEU A 90 25.18 -35.52 -7.86
C LEU A 90 23.80 -36.15 -8.12
N ILE A 91 23.21 -36.79 -7.12
CA ILE A 91 21.94 -37.52 -7.24
C ILE A 91 20.72 -36.60 -7.48
N PRO A 92 20.58 -35.40 -6.86
CA PRO A 92 19.34 -34.62 -6.97
C PRO A 92 18.91 -34.30 -8.41
N LYS A 93 19.86 -34.13 -9.34
CA LYS A 93 19.59 -33.84 -10.75
C LYS A 93 19.13 -35.04 -11.57
N SER A 94 19.32 -36.24 -11.03
CA SER A 94 19.02 -37.52 -11.67
C SER A 94 18.20 -38.40 -10.72
N ILE A 95 17.36 -37.78 -9.89
CA ILE A 95 16.63 -38.46 -8.81
C ILE A 95 15.60 -39.43 -9.37
N GLU A 96 15.11 -39.20 -10.59
CA GLU A 96 14.24 -40.11 -11.34
C GLU A 96 14.89 -41.46 -11.65
N LYS A 97 16.22 -41.56 -11.57
CA LYS A 97 16.95 -42.83 -11.66
C LYS A 97 16.82 -43.67 -10.39
N PHE A 98 16.36 -43.10 -9.29
CA PHE A 98 16.19 -43.77 -7.99
C PHE A 98 14.70 -43.79 -7.57
N PRO A 99 13.82 -44.51 -8.30
CA PRO A 99 12.38 -44.40 -8.11
C PRO A 99 11.87 -44.99 -6.77
N ASP A 100 12.67 -45.80 -6.08
CA ASP A 100 12.32 -46.40 -4.78
C ASP A 100 12.97 -45.65 -3.59
N LEU A 101 13.56 -44.47 -3.85
CA LEU A 101 14.27 -43.68 -2.84
C LEU A 101 13.31 -42.97 -1.90
N ASN A 102 13.52 -43.16 -0.59
CA ASN A 102 12.86 -42.34 0.41
C ASN A 102 13.55 -40.98 0.45
N HIS A 103 12.95 -39.98 -0.20
CA HIS A 103 13.52 -38.64 -0.30
C HIS A 103 13.79 -37.97 1.06
N GLN A 104 12.91 -38.15 2.04
CA GLN A 104 13.09 -37.57 3.37
C GLN A 104 14.35 -38.14 4.05
N GLU A 105 14.48 -39.45 4.06
CA GLU A 105 15.60 -40.13 4.72
C GLU A 105 16.92 -39.82 4.00
N PHE A 106 16.90 -39.81 2.67
CA PHE A 106 18.02 -39.46 1.82
C PHE A 106 18.52 -38.02 2.05
N VAL A 107 17.60 -37.05 2.07
CA VAL A 107 17.94 -35.64 2.34
C VAL A 107 18.61 -35.49 3.72
N ILE A 108 18.08 -36.14 4.75
CA ILE A 108 18.67 -36.08 6.09
C ILE A 108 20.07 -36.71 6.13
N GLN A 109 20.30 -37.80 5.40
CA GLN A 109 21.62 -38.40 5.27
C GLN A 109 22.60 -37.47 4.56
N MET A 110 22.20 -36.83 3.45
CA MET A 110 23.03 -35.84 2.75
C MET A 110 23.43 -34.66 3.65
N ILE A 111 22.48 -34.11 4.41
CA ILE A 111 22.75 -33.01 5.35
C ILE A 111 23.76 -33.47 6.40
N THR A 112 23.59 -34.69 6.93
CA THR A 112 24.48 -35.26 7.97
C THR A 112 25.88 -35.53 7.43
N ALA A 113 26.01 -35.90 6.15
CA ALA A 113 27.28 -36.08 5.45
C ALA A 113 27.98 -34.75 5.08
N GLY A 114 27.36 -33.59 5.37
CA GLY A 114 27.93 -32.28 5.06
C GLY A 114 27.59 -31.74 3.67
N GLU A 115 26.66 -32.38 2.96
CA GLU A 115 26.22 -31.99 1.60
C GLU A 115 24.96 -31.10 1.62
N ALA A 116 24.69 -30.42 2.73
CA ALA A 116 23.45 -29.66 2.93
C ALA A 116 23.22 -28.52 1.94
N SER A 117 24.28 -27.89 1.40
CA SER A 117 24.13 -26.89 0.35
C SER A 117 23.56 -27.47 -0.95
N SER A 118 23.91 -28.72 -1.29
CA SER A 118 23.34 -29.36 -2.48
C SER A 118 21.86 -29.64 -2.28
N VAL A 119 21.48 -30.13 -1.10
CA VAL A 119 20.08 -30.32 -0.72
C VAL A 119 19.31 -29.01 -0.85
N ALA A 120 19.80 -27.93 -0.24
CA ALA A 120 19.11 -26.64 -0.22
C ALA A 120 18.81 -26.09 -1.63
N HIS A 121 19.75 -26.23 -2.57
CA HIS A 121 19.57 -25.77 -3.96
C HIS A 121 18.71 -26.69 -4.84
N HIS A 122 18.37 -27.89 -4.37
CA HIS A 122 17.58 -28.87 -5.12
C HIS A 122 16.35 -29.35 -4.34
N LEU A 123 15.86 -28.59 -3.35
CA LEU A 123 14.70 -28.96 -2.53
C LEU A 123 13.47 -29.33 -3.37
N LYS A 124 13.26 -28.63 -4.48
CA LYS A 124 12.16 -28.86 -5.44
C LYS A 124 12.19 -30.20 -6.16
N GLU A 125 13.35 -30.86 -6.24
CA GLU A 125 13.50 -32.17 -6.90
C GLU A 125 12.98 -33.30 -6.00
N PHE A 126 12.84 -33.03 -4.70
CA PHE A 126 12.37 -34.00 -3.72
C PHE A 126 10.88 -33.84 -3.45
N THR A 127 10.19 -34.98 -3.40
CA THR A 127 8.77 -35.07 -3.04
C THR A 127 8.57 -35.61 -1.63
N GLY A 128 7.45 -35.25 -0.99
CA GLY A 128 7.04 -35.81 0.31
C GLY A 128 7.91 -35.38 1.50
N LEU A 129 8.57 -34.23 1.41
CA LEU A 129 9.46 -33.72 2.45
C LEU A 129 8.71 -33.17 3.67
N ASP A 130 9.23 -33.46 4.85
CA ASP A 130 8.97 -32.72 6.08
C ASP A 130 9.98 -31.59 6.21
N PHE A 131 9.56 -30.41 5.76
CA PHE A 131 10.34 -29.18 5.80
C PHE A 131 10.78 -28.76 7.21
N ASN A 132 10.00 -29.09 8.25
CA ASN A 132 10.38 -28.78 9.63
C ASN A 132 11.54 -29.65 10.07
N ALA A 133 11.47 -30.96 9.81
CA ALA A 133 12.56 -31.88 10.11
C ALA A 133 13.86 -31.50 9.38
N ILE A 134 13.77 -31.09 8.12
CA ILE A 134 14.92 -30.62 7.33
C ILE A 134 15.52 -29.35 7.91
N ALA A 135 14.70 -28.33 8.18
CA ALA A 135 15.17 -27.06 8.74
C ALA A 135 15.84 -27.28 10.11
N LEU A 136 15.23 -28.07 10.99
CA LEU A 136 15.81 -28.43 12.28
C LEU A 136 17.14 -29.17 12.11
N LYS A 137 17.24 -30.08 11.14
CA LYS A 137 18.49 -30.79 10.87
C LYS A 137 19.60 -29.85 10.41
N LEU A 138 19.29 -28.87 9.55
CA LEU A 138 20.23 -27.83 9.12
C LEU A 138 20.75 -27.02 10.32
N PHE A 139 19.89 -26.68 11.29
CA PHE A 139 20.33 -26.05 12.53
C PHE A 139 21.24 -26.95 13.37
N GLU A 140 20.92 -28.23 13.52
CA GLU A 140 21.75 -29.19 14.27
C GLU A 140 23.17 -29.27 13.72
N VAL A 141 23.33 -29.30 12.40
CA VAL A 141 24.65 -29.33 11.74
C VAL A 141 25.29 -27.95 11.59
N LYS A 142 24.75 -26.92 12.25
CA LYS A 142 25.22 -25.52 12.21
C LYS A 142 25.21 -24.88 10.81
N GLN A 143 24.32 -25.34 9.94
CA GLN A 143 24.08 -24.78 8.60
C GLN A 143 22.68 -24.17 8.48
N GLY A 144 22.10 -23.71 9.59
CA GLY A 144 20.77 -23.08 9.62
C GLY A 144 20.62 -21.85 8.73
N TYR A 145 21.72 -21.17 8.37
CA TYR A 145 21.70 -20.06 7.41
C TYR A 145 21.22 -20.49 6.02
N LEU A 146 21.30 -21.78 5.66
CA LEU A 146 20.78 -22.30 4.39
C LEU A 146 19.24 -22.28 4.37
N VAL A 147 18.58 -22.35 5.53
CA VAL A 147 17.12 -22.19 5.62
C VAL A 147 16.71 -20.77 5.25
N ASP A 148 17.51 -19.76 5.63
CA ASP A 148 17.28 -18.35 5.25
C ASP A 148 17.51 -18.12 3.75
N ILE A 149 18.64 -18.60 3.21
CA ILE A 149 18.99 -18.43 1.79
C ILE A 149 17.96 -19.08 0.86
N CYS A 150 17.43 -20.24 1.24
CA CYS A 150 16.48 -21.01 0.44
C CYS A 150 15.05 -20.94 0.99
N LEU A 151 14.72 -19.93 1.80
CA LEU A 151 13.44 -19.85 2.52
C LEU A 151 12.22 -19.90 1.58
N GLU A 152 12.37 -19.42 0.33
CA GLU A 152 11.32 -19.47 -0.67
C GLU A 152 10.91 -20.90 -1.06
N ASP A 153 11.85 -21.85 -1.01
CA ASP A 153 11.63 -23.26 -1.34
C ASP A 153 11.00 -24.05 -0.17
N PHE A 154 10.96 -23.46 1.02
CA PHE A 154 10.27 -24.05 2.18
C PHE A 154 8.79 -23.68 2.17
N SER A 155 7.95 -24.54 2.77
CA SER A 155 6.55 -24.24 3.05
C SER A 155 6.10 -24.95 4.32
N GLY A 156 5.07 -24.39 4.99
CA GLY A 156 4.50 -24.99 6.19
C GLY A 156 5.47 -25.08 7.38
N LEU A 157 6.44 -24.18 7.47
CA LEU A 157 7.37 -24.12 8.59
C LEU A 157 6.62 -23.77 9.89
N ASP A 158 6.93 -24.45 10.98
CA ASP A 158 6.27 -24.22 12.25
C ASP A 158 6.94 -23.08 13.03
N LYS A 159 6.36 -22.75 14.19
CA LYS A 159 6.92 -21.73 15.08
C LYS A 159 8.31 -22.09 15.62
N THR A 160 8.65 -23.37 15.74
CA THR A 160 9.95 -23.83 16.23
C THR A 160 11.06 -23.39 15.27
N VAL A 161 10.82 -23.56 13.96
CA VAL A 161 11.75 -23.12 12.92
C VAL A 161 11.81 -21.59 12.87
N ALA A 162 10.67 -20.90 12.96
CA ALA A 162 10.62 -19.44 13.00
C ALA A 162 11.48 -18.86 14.14
N LEU A 163 11.31 -19.38 15.37
CA LEU A 163 12.08 -18.94 16.53
C LEU A 163 13.57 -19.20 16.36
N LYS A 164 13.97 -20.37 15.84
CA LYS A 164 15.39 -20.66 15.57
C LYS A 164 16.00 -19.71 14.56
N LEU A 165 15.28 -19.36 13.48
CA LEU A 165 15.74 -18.37 12.50
C LEU A 165 15.92 -16.99 13.14
N ILE A 166 14.96 -16.57 13.98
CA ILE A 166 15.05 -15.30 14.71
C ILE A 166 16.25 -15.29 15.66
N ASP A 167 16.45 -16.37 16.43
CA ASP A 167 17.53 -16.51 17.41
C ASP A 167 18.92 -16.41 16.77
N VAL A 168 19.09 -16.85 15.52
CA VAL A 168 20.36 -16.74 14.78
C VAL A 168 20.48 -15.45 13.98
N GLY A 169 19.53 -14.50 14.11
CA GLY A 169 19.59 -13.17 13.53
C GLY A 169 18.81 -12.96 12.22
N TYR A 170 18.02 -13.94 11.77
CA TYR A 170 17.22 -13.87 10.53
C TYR A 170 15.77 -13.41 10.76
N GLY A 171 15.51 -12.65 11.82
CA GLY A 171 14.15 -12.19 12.14
C GLY A 171 13.49 -11.34 11.04
N LYS A 172 14.26 -10.55 10.30
CA LYS A 172 13.74 -9.79 9.14
C LYS A 172 13.31 -10.71 8.00
N SER A 173 14.06 -11.77 7.73
CA SER A 173 13.73 -12.74 6.70
C SER A 173 12.45 -13.51 7.04
N VAL A 174 12.28 -13.91 8.31
CA VAL A 174 11.02 -14.48 8.80
C VAL A 174 9.88 -13.48 8.60
N GLY A 175 10.09 -12.21 8.97
CA GLY A 175 9.10 -11.15 8.79
C GLY A 175 8.70 -10.89 7.34
N ASN A 176 9.63 -10.99 6.38
CA ASN A 176 9.35 -10.87 4.95
C ASN A 176 8.61 -12.09 4.37
N ASN A 177 8.68 -13.25 5.03
CA ASN A 177 8.21 -14.53 4.51
C ASN A 177 7.16 -15.18 5.43
N LEU A 178 6.35 -14.39 6.14
CA LEU A 178 5.40 -14.91 7.14
C LEU A 178 4.46 -16.01 6.60
N LYS A 179 4.05 -15.92 5.32
CA LYS A 179 3.18 -16.91 4.66
C LYS A 179 3.79 -18.32 4.57
N LYS A 180 5.13 -18.44 4.67
CA LYS A 180 5.83 -19.73 4.68
C LYS A 180 5.71 -20.43 6.04
N PHE A 181 5.28 -19.71 7.08
CA PHE A 181 5.16 -20.21 8.43
C PHE A 181 3.70 -20.45 8.84
N THR A 182 3.51 -21.38 9.77
CA THR A 182 2.23 -21.76 10.35
C THR A 182 2.33 -21.79 11.87
N GLY A 183 1.19 -21.63 12.55
CA GLY A 183 1.15 -21.66 14.01
C GLY A 183 1.85 -20.46 14.68
N LEU A 184 1.90 -19.32 14.00
CA LEU A 184 2.44 -18.08 14.55
C LEU A 184 1.63 -17.64 15.78
N ASP A 185 2.32 -17.40 16.88
CA ASP A 185 1.70 -17.07 18.16
C ASP A 185 2.39 -15.89 18.85
N ARG A 186 1.96 -15.61 20.08
CA ARG A 186 2.54 -14.57 20.94
C ARG A 186 4.07 -14.64 21.04
N GLU A 187 4.64 -15.83 21.14
CA GLU A 187 6.08 -16.01 21.34
C GLU A 187 6.85 -15.55 20.11
N VAL A 188 6.41 -15.96 18.91
CA VAL A 188 7.00 -15.53 17.65
C VAL A 188 6.82 -14.02 17.44
N ALA A 189 5.64 -13.48 17.77
CA ALA A 189 5.39 -12.05 17.66
C ALA A 189 6.37 -11.22 18.51
N LEU A 190 6.60 -11.62 19.77
CA LEU A 190 7.55 -10.93 20.64
C LEU A 190 8.98 -11.06 20.12
N ALA A 191 9.39 -12.24 19.67
CA ALA A 191 10.72 -12.49 19.13
C ALA A 191 10.99 -11.64 17.88
N LEU A 192 10.02 -11.52 16.97
CA LEU A 192 10.13 -10.64 15.79
C LEU A 192 10.25 -9.18 16.17
N ILE A 193 9.48 -8.71 17.17
CA ILE A 193 9.58 -7.31 17.62
C ILE A 193 10.96 -7.04 18.24
N GLU A 194 11.49 -7.99 19.03
CA GLU A 194 12.82 -7.88 19.63
C GLU A 194 13.95 -7.93 18.60
N ALA A 195 13.73 -8.56 17.44
CA ALA A 195 14.66 -8.60 16.32
C ALA A 195 14.50 -7.42 15.33
N ASP A 196 13.92 -6.29 15.76
CA ASP A 196 13.62 -5.11 14.93
C ASP A 196 12.74 -5.41 13.70
N ALA A 197 11.94 -6.49 13.77
CA ALA A 197 10.98 -6.90 12.75
C ALA A 197 9.52 -6.70 13.19
N GLY A 198 9.27 -5.76 14.13
CA GLY A 198 7.93 -5.47 14.66
C GLY A 198 6.92 -4.99 13.60
N TRP A 199 7.39 -4.47 12.47
CA TRP A 199 6.55 -4.13 11.31
C TRP A 199 5.84 -5.34 10.72
N ALA A 200 6.48 -6.52 10.75
CA ALA A 200 5.91 -7.76 10.22
C ALA A 200 4.72 -8.20 11.07
N VAL A 201 4.83 -8.03 12.40
CA VAL A 201 3.73 -8.29 13.33
C VAL A 201 2.63 -7.23 13.18
N GLY A 202 2.99 -5.94 13.19
CA GLY A 202 2.03 -4.83 13.15
C GLY A 202 1.20 -4.75 11.87
N ARG A 203 1.71 -5.27 10.74
CA ARG A 203 0.98 -5.32 9.46
C ARG A 203 0.19 -6.62 9.26
N ASN A 204 0.49 -7.66 10.04
CA ASN A 204 -0.09 -9.00 9.86
C ASN A 204 -0.67 -9.55 11.16
N ILE A 205 -1.29 -8.69 11.99
CA ILE A 205 -1.84 -9.07 13.31
C ILE A 205 -2.80 -10.27 13.19
N GLN A 206 -3.52 -10.37 12.08
CA GLN A 206 -4.48 -11.43 11.81
C GLN A 206 -3.86 -12.84 11.73
N GLU A 207 -2.58 -12.94 11.37
CA GLU A 207 -1.84 -14.21 11.20
C GLU A 207 -1.40 -14.83 12.53
N TYR A 208 -1.42 -14.05 13.61
CA TYR A 208 -0.97 -14.49 14.92
C TYR A 208 -2.12 -14.92 15.81
N SER A 209 -1.86 -15.94 16.63
CA SER A 209 -2.78 -16.42 17.65
C SER A 209 -2.30 -16.06 19.06
N GLY A 210 -3.26 -15.84 19.97
CA GLY A 210 -2.95 -15.68 21.40
C GLY A 210 -2.17 -14.40 21.76
N LEU A 211 -2.23 -13.36 20.93
CA LEU A 211 -1.61 -12.07 21.24
C LEU A 211 -2.18 -11.49 22.54
N ASP A 212 -1.36 -10.76 23.29
CA ASP A 212 -1.74 -10.21 24.59
C ASP A 212 -1.22 -8.79 24.84
N LYS A 213 -1.37 -8.31 26.06
CA LYS A 213 -0.96 -6.96 26.47
C LYS A 213 0.53 -6.66 26.28
N ASP A 214 1.42 -7.64 26.38
CA ASP A 214 2.86 -7.40 26.21
C ASP A 214 3.17 -7.10 24.74
N VAL A 215 2.52 -7.82 23.83
CA VAL A 215 2.60 -7.55 22.39
C VAL A 215 2.03 -6.16 22.09
N VAL A 216 0.90 -5.77 22.70
CA VAL A 216 0.33 -4.42 22.56
C VAL A 216 1.35 -3.34 22.94
N LEU A 217 1.94 -3.44 24.13
CA LEU A 217 2.88 -2.44 24.64
C LEU A 217 4.11 -2.31 23.74
N LYS A 218 4.61 -3.43 23.19
CA LYS A 218 5.74 -3.41 22.26
C LYS A 218 5.37 -2.83 20.91
N LEU A 219 4.24 -3.23 20.32
CA LEU A 219 3.77 -2.66 19.06
C LEU A 219 3.51 -1.15 19.15
N VAL A 220 2.92 -0.69 20.25
CA VAL A 220 2.74 0.76 20.52
C VAL A 220 4.08 1.50 20.51
N LYS A 221 5.11 0.95 21.18
CA LYS A 221 6.45 1.54 21.20
C LYS A 221 7.12 1.54 19.82
N CYS A 222 6.87 0.52 19.01
CA CYS A 222 7.36 0.42 17.64
C CYS A 222 6.55 1.26 16.63
N GLY A 223 5.55 2.03 17.06
CA GLY A 223 4.74 2.88 16.19
C GLY A 223 3.53 2.20 15.54
N PHE A 224 3.23 0.95 15.90
CA PHE A 224 2.11 0.16 15.37
C PHE A 224 0.87 0.18 16.28
N GLY A 225 0.72 1.21 17.13
CA GLY A 225 -0.45 1.35 18.00
C GLY A 225 -1.76 1.46 17.22
N TRP A 226 -1.74 2.06 16.02
CA TRP A 226 -2.91 2.13 15.15
C TRP A 226 -3.43 0.74 14.76
N SER A 227 -2.53 -0.14 14.30
CA SER A 227 -2.89 -1.51 13.95
C SER A 227 -3.49 -2.27 15.12
N VAL A 228 -2.97 -2.06 16.33
CA VAL A 228 -3.54 -2.65 17.56
C VAL A 228 -4.95 -2.13 17.81
N ALA A 229 -5.18 -0.82 17.69
CA ALA A 229 -6.49 -0.21 17.92
C ALA A 229 -7.56 -0.68 16.92
N GLU A 230 -7.17 -1.03 15.69
CA GLU A 230 -8.07 -1.62 14.68
C GLU A 230 -8.39 -3.10 14.94
N ASN A 231 -7.49 -3.84 15.59
CA ASN A 231 -7.59 -5.29 15.76
C ASN A 231 -7.71 -5.71 17.24
N LEU A 232 -8.39 -4.90 18.08
CA LEU A 232 -8.45 -5.12 19.53
C LEU A 232 -9.00 -6.48 19.93
N GLU A 233 -9.84 -7.10 19.10
CA GLU A 233 -10.41 -8.43 19.29
C GLU A 233 -9.39 -9.58 19.16
N LYS A 234 -8.25 -9.34 18.50
CA LYS A 234 -7.15 -10.33 18.38
C LYS A 234 -6.31 -10.45 19.65
N PHE A 235 -6.39 -9.46 20.54
CA PHE A 235 -5.60 -9.40 21.77
C PHE A 235 -6.40 -9.85 22.99
N LYS A 236 -5.78 -10.69 23.80
CA LYS A 236 -6.31 -11.19 25.07
C LYS A 236 -5.68 -10.43 26.23
N ASP A 237 -6.37 -10.46 27.38
CA ASP A 237 -5.83 -9.99 28.66
C ASP A 237 -5.31 -8.53 28.66
N ILE A 238 -5.87 -7.67 27.81
CA ILE A 238 -5.60 -6.23 27.86
C ILE A 238 -6.20 -5.67 29.15
N ASP A 239 -5.33 -5.27 30.07
CA ASP A 239 -5.73 -4.58 31.29
C ASP A 239 -5.96 -3.07 31.05
N ARG A 240 -6.54 -2.42 32.06
CA ARG A 240 -6.90 -0.99 31.97
C ARG A 240 -5.69 -0.08 31.77
N GLU A 241 -4.54 -0.43 32.33
CA GLU A 241 -3.30 0.35 32.19
C GLU A 241 -2.78 0.28 30.76
N THR A 242 -2.73 -0.92 30.18
CA THR A 242 -2.32 -1.13 28.79
C THR A 242 -3.28 -0.45 27.81
N ALA A 243 -4.59 -0.56 28.04
CA ALA A 243 -5.58 0.15 27.25
C ALA A 243 -5.42 1.67 27.33
N LEU A 244 -5.08 2.21 28.51
CA LEU A 244 -4.82 3.64 28.69
C LEU A 244 -3.57 4.10 27.94
N VAL A 245 -2.50 3.30 27.92
CA VAL A 245 -1.29 3.58 27.11
C VAL A 245 -1.64 3.65 25.63
N LEU A 246 -2.41 2.68 25.12
CA LEU A 246 -2.86 2.66 23.73
C LEU A 246 -3.76 3.88 23.42
N LEU A 247 -4.72 4.17 24.31
CA LEU A 247 -5.62 5.32 24.17
C LEU A 247 -4.84 6.64 24.10
N LYS A 248 -3.92 6.88 25.04
CA LYS A 248 -3.05 8.05 25.03
C LYS A 248 -2.24 8.12 23.75
N LYS A 249 -1.71 7.01 23.26
CA LYS A 249 -0.96 7.00 21.99
C LYS A 249 -1.85 7.41 20.81
N MET A 250 -3.09 6.92 20.74
CA MET A 250 -4.04 7.30 19.68
C MET A 250 -4.36 8.80 19.72
N ILE A 251 -4.51 9.36 20.92
CA ILE A 251 -4.72 10.80 21.12
C ILE A 251 -3.48 11.60 20.70
N GLU A 252 -2.27 11.15 21.10
CA GLU A 252 -0.99 11.78 20.78
C GLU A 252 -0.75 11.87 19.27
N ILE A 253 -1.09 10.82 18.51
CA ILE A 253 -0.97 10.81 17.04
C ILE A 253 -2.19 11.43 16.34
N HIS A 254 -3.11 12.06 17.08
CA HIS A 254 -4.33 12.72 16.58
C HIS A 254 -5.35 11.79 15.88
N PHE A 255 -5.38 10.51 16.26
CA PHE A 255 -6.27 9.50 15.69
C PHE A 255 -7.52 9.33 16.57
N PHE A 256 -8.37 10.36 16.59
CA PHE A 256 -9.53 10.43 17.48
C PHE A 256 -10.51 9.24 17.35
N THR A 257 -10.78 8.76 16.14
CA THR A 257 -11.69 7.62 15.92
C THR A 257 -11.15 6.33 16.53
N HIS A 258 -9.85 6.09 16.43
CA HIS A 258 -9.19 4.94 17.05
C HIS A 258 -9.16 5.07 18.57
N ALA A 259 -8.93 6.28 19.09
CA ALA A 259 -9.08 6.56 20.52
C ALA A 259 -10.51 6.26 21.01
N GLN A 260 -11.54 6.60 20.21
CA GLN A 260 -12.93 6.23 20.51
C GLN A 260 -13.13 4.72 20.51
N LYS A 261 -12.65 3.98 19.49
CA LYS A 261 -12.72 2.51 19.44
C LYS A 261 -12.09 1.86 20.69
N VAL A 262 -10.90 2.33 21.08
CA VAL A 262 -10.22 1.86 22.31
C VAL A 262 -11.07 2.16 23.54
N ASN A 263 -11.62 3.37 23.66
CA ASN A 263 -12.46 3.77 24.80
C ASN A 263 -13.83 3.06 24.84
N GLU A 264 -14.40 2.69 23.70
CA GLU A 264 -15.65 1.92 23.63
C GLU A 264 -15.47 0.53 24.22
N ARG A 265 -14.32 -0.10 23.98
CA ARG A 265 -13.98 -1.41 24.54
C ARG A 265 -13.41 -1.34 25.96
N PHE A 266 -12.62 -0.32 26.25
CA PHE A 266 -11.98 -0.10 27.55
C PHE A 266 -12.27 1.32 28.06
N PRO A 267 -13.43 1.54 28.70
CA PRO A 267 -13.88 2.88 29.06
C PRO A 267 -12.94 3.64 29.99
N ASP A 268 -12.47 4.79 29.52
CA ASP A 268 -11.81 5.82 30.32
C ASP A 268 -12.76 7.01 30.55
N LYS A 269 -13.02 7.31 31.83
CA LYS A 269 -13.97 8.37 32.23
C LYS A 269 -13.47 9.76 31.86
N ILE A 270 -12.15 9.98 31.87
CA ILE A 270 -11.55 11.28 31.57
C ILE A 270 -11.70 11.54 30.07
N PHE A 271 -11.28 10.59 29.23
CA PHE A 271 -11.43 10.70 27.79
C PHE A 271 -12.88 10.85 27.38
N THR A 272 -13.79 10.05 27.96
CA THR A 272 -15.23 10.14 27.67
C THR A 272 -15.79 11.55 27.91
N LYS A 273 -15.38 12.20 29.00
CA LYS A 273 -15.79 13.58 29.31
C LYS A 273 -15.10 14.61 28.41
N ALA A 274 -13.78 14.49 28.22
CA ALA A 274 -13.03 15.37 27.32
C ALA A 274 -13.57 15.31 25.89
N ALA A 275 -13.84 14.12 25.35
CA ALA A 275 -14.43 13.91 24.02
C ALA A 275 -15.85 14.48 23.89
N LYS A 276 -16.59 14.61 25.00
CA LYS A 276 -17.89 15.29 25.03
C LYS A 276 -17.73 16.81 24.92
N ASP A 277 -16.76 17.38 25.65
CA ASP A 277 -16.55 18.83 25.73
C ASP A 277 -15.77 19.42 24.55
N PHE A 278 -14.84 18.64 24.00
CA PHE A 278 -13.88 19.06 22.97
C PHE A 278 -14.05 18.31 21.64
N GLY A 279 -14.80 17.21 21.60
CA GLY A 279 -14.99 16.44 20.36
C GLY A 279 -13.67 15.91 19.81
N GLY A 280 -13.49 16.00 18.49
CA GLY A 280 -12.26 15.57 17.80
C GLY A 280 -11.02 16.41 18.13
N MET A 281 -11.17 17.49 18.92
CA MET A 281 -10.07 18.37 19.32
C MET A 281 -9.34 17.89 20.58
N VAL A 282 -9.66 16.71 21.13
CA VAL A 282 -8.93 16.16 22.27
C VAL A 282 -7.51 15.79 21.83
N THR A 283 -6.53 16.54 22.33
CA THR A 283 -5.09 16.24 22.22
C THR A 283 -4.58 15.64 23.53
N LEU A 284 -3.33 15.16 23.56
CA LEU A 284 -2.77 14.59 24.78
C LEU A 284 -2.65 15.67 25.87
N ASP A 285 -2.20 16.87 25.50
CA ASP A 285 -2.14 18.03 26.42
C ASP A 285 -3.53 18.39 26.98
N ILE A 286 -4.56 18.38 26.14
CA ILE A 286 -5.94 18.65 26.59
C ILE A 286 -6.43 17.52 27.50
N TYR A 287 -6.16 16.26 27.17
CA TYR A 287 -6.52 15.12 28.01
C TYR A 287 -5.87 15.23 29.40
N GLU A 288 -4.57 15.51 29.46
CA GLU A 288 -3.81 15.60 30.70
C GLU A 288 -4.22 16.84 31.50
N ALA A 289 -4.45 17.97 30.83
CA ALA A 289 -4.96 19.15 31.49
C ALA A 289 -6.36 18.94 32.08
N TYR A 290 -7.23 18.26 31.33
CA TYR A 290 -8.57 17.88 31.80
C TYR A 290 -8.50 16.95 33.01
N ALA A 291 -7.60 15.97 32.99
CA ALA A 291 -7.37 15.06 34.10
C ALA A 291 -6.94 15.80 35.38
N ALA A 292 -5.95 16.69 35.27
CA ALA A 292 -5.46 17.49 36.39
C ALA A 292 -6.54 18.42 36.96
N LEU A 293 -7.29 19.10 36.09
CA LEU A 293 -8.40 19.97 36.51
C LEU A 293 -9.47 19.19 37.27
N LEU A 294 -9.86 18.00 36.80
CA LEU A 294 -10.79 17.12 37.53
C LEU A 294 -10.24 16.68 38.89
N ALA A 295 -8.92 16.50 39.01
CA ALA A 295 -8.26 16.15 40.26
C ALA A 295 -8.15 17.34 41.25
N GLY A 296 -8.53 18.55 40.84
CA GLY A 296 -8.44 19.76 41.66
C GLY A 296 -7.13 20.54 41.47
N GLU A 297 -6.31 20.15 40.50
CA GLU A 297 -5.03 20.77 40.18
C GLU A 297 -5.15 21.66 38.94
N ILE A 298 -4.40 22.76 38.89
CA ILE A 298 -4.32 23.61 37.70
C ILE A 298 -2.93 23.37 37.10
N PRO A 299 -2.84 22.67 35.96
CA PRO A 299 -1.56 22.40 35.30
C PRO A 299 -0.96 23.67 34.71
N GLU A 300 0.37 23.70 34.55
CA GLU A 300 1.10 24.91 34.10
C GLU A 300 0.66 25.37 32.71
N GLU A 301 0.36 24.44 31.80
CA GLU A 301 -0.13 24.73 30.46
C GLU A 301 -1.49 25.44 30.51
N ALA A 302 -2.38 25.03 31.42
CA ALA A 302 -3.67 25.70 31.63
C ALA A 302 -3.49 27.06 32.31
N LYS A 303 -2.57 27.18 33.28
CA LYS A 303 -2.23 28.47 33.90
C LYS A 303 -1.70 29.48 32.89
N ALA A 304 -0.84 29.03 31.97
CA ALA A 304 -0.29 29.85 30.90
C ALA A 304 -1.37 30.38 29.93
N LEU A 305 -2.45 29.60 29.72
CA LEU A 305 -3.66 30.05 29.03
C LEU A 305 -4.57 30.97 29.86
N GLY A 306 -4.22 31.22 31.12
CA GLY A 306 -4.98 32.05 32.04
C GLY A 306 -6.17 31.34 32.70
N VAL A 307 -6.14 30.01 32.81
CA VAL A 307 -7.07 29.24 33.66
C VAL A 307 -6.71 29.47 35.13
N LYS A 308 -7.72 29.79 35.95
CA LYS A 308 -7.54 30.21 37.35
C LYS A 308 -8.24 29.30 38.36
N HIS A 309 -9.19 28.50 37.90
CA HIS A 309 -9.94 27.59 38.74
C HIS A 309 -9.66 26.14 38.38
N ALA A 310 -9.88 25.22 39.32
CA ALA A 310 -9.87 23.79 39.06
C ALA A 310 -11.31 23.25 38.87
N GLN A 311 -11.45 21.93 38.71
CA GLN A 311 -12.71 21.22 38.54
C GLN A 311 -13.52 21.76 37.34
N GLU A 312 -14.85 21.67 37.40
CA GLU A 312 -15.76 22.07 36.32
C GLU A 312 -15.56 23.53 35.88
N ALA A 313 -15.24 24.43 36.82
CA ALA A 313 -14.98 25.83 36.51
C ALA A 313 -13.72 25.99 35.65
N GLY A 314 -12.63 25.30 36.03
CA GLY A 314 -11.38 25.28 35.26
C GLY A 314 -11.53 24.67 33.88
N ILE A 315 -12.29 23.57 33.76
CA ILE A 315 -12.58 22.92 32.47
C ILE A 315 -13.34 23.88 31.54
N ASN A 316 -14.34 24.60 32.06
CA ASN A 316 -15.07 25.60 31.30
C ASN A 316 -14.16 26.76 30.87
N GLU A 317 -13.25 27.22 31.72
CA GLU A 317 -12.25 28.25 31.38
C GLU A 317 -11.31 27.79 30.27
N LEU A 318 -10.74 26.59 30.42
CA LEU A 318 -9.85 25.99 29.41
C LEU A 318 -10.56 25.90 28.06
N ARG A 319 -11.77 25.33 28.03
CA ARG A 319 -12.57 25.21 26.83
C ARG A 319 -12.85 26.56 26.16
N ASN A 320 -13.23 27.57 26.95
CA ASN A 320 -13.52 28.90 26.43
C ASN A 320 -12.27 29.58 25.87
N LYS A 321 -11.10 29.39 26.50
CA LYS A 321 -9.82 29.91 26.00
C LYS A 321 -9.41 29.27 24.69
N LEU A 322 -9.41 27.94 24.63
CA LEU A 322 -9.05 27.18 23.44
C LEU A 322 -9.96 27.50 22.25
N ARG A 323 -11.28 27.65 22.48
CA ARG A 323 -12.21 28.09 21.42
C ARG A 323 -12.00 29.52 20.98
N ARG A 324 -11.69 30.41 21.91
CA ARG A 324 -11.39 31.80 21.57
C ARG A 324 -10.21 31.87 20.60
N PHE A 325 -9.15 31.10 20.82
CA PHE A 325 -8.01 31.03 19.90
C PHE A 325 -8.39 30.48 18.52
N GLN A 326 -9.25 29.45 18.46
CA GLN A 326 -9.76 28.95 17.18
C GLN A 326 -10.54 30.02 16.41
N ASN A 327 -11.41 30.76 17.10
CA ASN A 327 -12.17 31.85 16.48
C ASN A 327 -11.24 32.98 16.02
N GLU A 328 -10.27 33.37 16.84
CA GLU A 328 -9.26 34.38 16.46
C GLU A 328 -8.47 33.96 15.22
N LEU A 329 -8.17 32.66 15.04
CA LEU A 329 -7.56 32.14 13.81
C LEU A 329 -8.50 32.30 12.61
N LEU A 330 -9.78 31.91 12.73
CA LEU A 330 -10.76 32.04 11.65
C LEU A 330 -11.09 33.50 11.31
N GLU A 331 -10.94 34.41 12.25
CA GLU A 331 -11.16 35.84 12.07
C GLU A 331 -9.91 36.60 11.57
N GLY A 332 -8.76 35.93 11.48
CA GLY A 332 -7.48 36.55 11.09
C GLY A 332 -6.87 37.46 12.18
N ASN A 333 -7.29 37.30 13.44
CA ASN A 333 -6.90 38.13 14.59
C ASN A 333 -6.04 37.38 15.62
N ILE A 334 -5.60 36.17 15.30
CA ILE A 334 -4.75 35.37 16.20
C ILE A 334 -3.38 36.02 16.40
N ASN A 335 -2.83 35.87 17.61
CA ASN A 335 -1.41 36.13 17.90
C ASN A 335 -0.62 34.82 17.62
N PRO A 336 0.16 34.74 16.53
CA PRO A 336 0.88 33.51 16.18
C PRO A 336 2.06 33.19 17.10
N GLU A 337 2.65 34.17 17.78
CA GLU A 337 3.73 33.96 18.76
C GLU A 337 3.28 33.03 19.89
N LEU A 338 2.03 33.18 20.36
CA LEU A 338 1.48 32.30 21.41
C LEU A 338 1.40 30.84 20.97
N ILE A 339 1.26 30.56 19.67
CA ILE A 339 1.30 29.19 19.14
C ILE A 339 2.71 28.59 19.30
N LEU A 340 3.76 29.42 19.16
CA LEU A 340 5.15 28.98 19.33
C LEU A 340 5.56 28.87 20.80
N GLU A 341 4.95 29.67 21.67
CA GLU A 341 5.26 29.71 23.10
C GLU A 341 4.53 28.62 23.91
N LEU A 342 3.31 28.25 23.52
CA LEU A 342 2.44 27.36 24.29
C LEU A 342 2.16 26.05 23.55
N LYS A 343 2.72 24.94 24.04
CA LYS A 343 2.57 23.62 23.40
C LYS A 343 1.11 23.19 23.22
N ILE A 344 0.26 23.46 24.21
CA ILE A 344 -1.18 23.15 24.13
C ILE A 344 -1.87 23.88 22.98
N LEU A 345 -1.47 25.11 22.63
CA LEU A 345 -2.00 25.84 21.47
C LEU A 345 -1.40 25.31 20.18
N GLU A 346 -0.09 25.05 20.14
CA GLU A 346 0.58 24.45 18.99
C GLU A 346 -0.14 23.17 18.53
N VAL A 347 -0.32 22.23 19.47
CA VAL A 347 -0.92 20.92 19.19
C VAL A 347 -2.42 21.04 18.88
N GLN A 348 -3.14 21.97 19.53
CA GLN A 348 -4.54 22.25 19.22
C GLN A 348 -4.70 22.82 17.80
N ILE A 349 -3.87 23.78 17.40
CA ILE A 349 -3.95 24.41 16.07
C ILE A 349 -3.52 23.41 14.99
N GLN A 350 -2.48 22.60 15.22
CA GLN A 350 -2.13 21.48 14.36
C GLN A 350 -3.32 20.53 14.14
N ALA A 351 -4.05 20.18 15.20
CA ALA A 351 -5.25 19.34 15.11
C ALA A 351 -6.38 20.03 14.32
N PHE A 352 -6.62 21.32 14.57
CA PHE A 352 -7.68 22.09 13.92
C PHE A 352 -7.44 22.27 12.41
N LEU A 353 -6.20 22.55 12.05
CA LEU A 353 -5.72 22.67 10.67
C LEU A 353 -5.50 21.32 9.98
N ARG A 354 -5.66 20.21 10.72
CA ARG A 354 -5.39 18.84 10.25
C ARG A 354 -3.96 18.63 9.77
N PHE A 355 -3.00 19.39 10.30
CA PHE A 355 -1.62 19.43 9.82
C PHE A 355 -0.95 18.06 9.75
N ARG A 356 -1.16 17.18 10.75
CA ARG A 356 -0.52 15.85 10.81
C ARG A 356 -1.24 14.75 10.06
N VAL A 357 -2.52 14.94 9.76
CA VAL A 357 -3.39 13.91 9.16
C VAL A 357 -3.77 14.25 7.73
N ALA A 358 -3.32 15.40 7.24
CA ALA A 358 -3.47 15.75 5.84
C ALA A 358 -2.67 14.77 4.97
N GLU A 359 -3.17 14.50 3.77
CA GLU A 359 -2.56 13.61 2.79
C GLU A 359 -1.25 14.20 2.23
N TRP A 360 -1.18 15.52 2.15
CA TRP A 360 -0.10 16.28 1.52
C TRP A 360 0.68 17.14 2.52
N GLY A 361 1.93 17.42 2.18
CA GLY A 361 2.83 18.31 2.93
C GLY A 361 3.77 17.60 3.89
N ASN A 362 4.55 18.40 4.62
CA ASN A 362 5.36 17.95 5.76
C ASN A 362 4.49 17.91 7.02
N HIS A 363 4.76 16.96 7.92
CA HIS A 363 3.91 16.70 9.11
C HIS A 363 4.67 16.79 10.45
N ASP A 364 5.93 17.21 10.41
CA ASP A 364 6.78 17.39 11.58
C ASP A 364 6.61 18.77 12.23
N ASP A 365 6.96 18.86 13.52
CA ASP A 365 6.80 20.08 14.34
C ASP A 365 7.70 21.23 13.85
N GLU A 366 8.87 20.92 13.31
CA GLU A 366 9.80 21.92 12.83
C GLU A 366 9.25 22.63 11.60
N SER A 367 8.73 21.87 10.63
CA SER A 367 8.03 22.40 9.46
C SER A 367 6.83 23.26 9.85
N PHE A 368 6.00 22.81 10.82
CA PHE A 368 4.85 23.60 11.30
C PHE A 368 5.29 24.95 11.87
N ARG A 369 6.28 24.94 12.77
CA ARG A 369 6.82 26.14 13.41
C ARG A 369 7.51 27.06 12.40
N GLN A 370 8.15 26.49 11.38
CA GLN A 370 8.85 27.26 10.35
C GLN A 370 7.88 28.11 9.53
N VAL A 371 6.71 27.59 9.16
CA VAL A 371 5.66 28.37 8.47
C VAL A 371 5.24 29.57 9.31
N ILE A 372 5.00 29.37 10.61
CA ILE A 372 4.60 30.45 11.54
C ILE A 372 5.71 31.50 11.67
N LYS A 373 6.98 31.08 11.81
CA LYS A 373 8.12 32.00 11.90
C LYS A 373 8.27 32.85 10.64
N ILE A 374 8.20 32.23 9.46
CA ILE A 374 8.24 32.96 8.18
C ILE A 374 7.10 33.98 8.11
N TYR A 375 5.88 33.58 8.48
CA TYR A 375 4.73 34.48 8.51
C TYR A 375 4.96 35.70 9.43
N LEU A 376 5.49 35.47 10.64
CA LEU A 376 5.81 36.54 11.60
C LEU A 376 6.89 37.49 11.10
N ASP A 377 7.95 36.96 10.47
CA ASP A 377 9.02 37.77 9.89
C ASP A 377 8.47 38.68 8.77
N LEU A 378 7.64 38.12 7.88
CA LEU A 378 7.01 38.89 6.80
C LEU A 378 6.02 39.95 7.30
N GLN A 379 5.28 39.66 8.38
CA GLN A 379 4.42 40.65 9.05
C GLN A 379 5.25 41.82 9.61
N LYS A 380 6.36 41.51 10.28
CA LYS A 380 7.26 42.50 10.87
C LYS A 380 7.91 43.39 9.81
N GLU A 381 8.29 42.80 8.68
CA GLU A 381 8.86 43.49 7.52
C GLU A 381 7.82 44.25 6.69
N LYS A 382 6.52 44.03 6.95
CA LYS A 382 5.37 44.59 6.21
C LYS A 382 5.36 44.17 4.74
N GLU A 383 5.80 42.95 4.46
CA GLU A 383 5.78 42.36 3.12
C GLU A 383 4.44 41.70 2.75
N LEU A 384 3.53 41.58 3.72
CA LEU A 384 2.22 40.96 3.49
C LEU A 384 1.17 42.00 3.08
N ALA A 385 0.60 41.84 1.89
CA ALA A 385 -0.59 42.58 1.49
C ALA A 385 -1.80 42.17 2.37
N PRO A 386 -2.63 43.13 2.82
CA PRO A 386 -3.80 42.82 3.64
C PRO A 386 -4.91 42.16 2.82
N LEU A 387 -5.84 41.49 3.50
CA LEU A 387 -7.09 41.03 2.89
C LEU A 387 -7.89 42.25 2.39
N PRO A 388 -8.39 42.27 1.13
CA PRO A 388 -9.13 43.42 0.64
C PRO A 388 -10.43 43.63 1.46
N PRO A 389 -10.82 44.88 1.79
CA PRO A 389 -11.91 45.17 2.73
C PRO A 389 -13.30 44.60 2.36
N GLU A 390 -13.52 44.34 1.07
CA GLU A 390 -14.74 43.74 0.53
C GLU A 390 -14.83 42.21 0.73
N TYR A 391 -13.70 41.55 0.99
CA TYR A 391 -13.60 40.10 1.21
C TYR A 391 -13.98 39.75 2.65
N LYS A 392 -15.28 39.73 2.91
CA LYS A 392 -15.84 39.36 4.22
C LYS A 392 -16.32 37.92 4.21
N SER A 393 -15.96 37.17 5.25
CA SER A 393 -16.43 35.80 5.48
C SER A 393 -17.96 35.72 5.49
N SER A 394 -18.48 34.56 5.07
CA SER A 394 -19.90 34.33 5.00
C SER A 394 -20.53 34.28 6.38
N LYS A 395 -21.84 34.55 6.46
CA LYS A 395 -22.64 34.03 7.57
C LYS A 395 -22.75 32.51 7.46
N LYS A 396 -23.36 31.87 8.47
CA LYS A 396 -23.71 30.44 8.36
C LYS A 396 -24.59 30.22 7.12
N VAL A 397 -24.16 29.31 6.26
CA VAL A 397 -24.93 28.78 5.14
C VAL A 397 -25.42 27.39 5.51
N ILE A 398 -26.54 26.99 4.93
CA ILE A 398 -27.16 25.68 5.19
C ILE A 398 -27.11 24.91 3.88
N VAL A 399 -26.37 23.79 3.88
CA VAL A 399 -26.23 22.93 2.70
C VAL A 399 -27.01 21.65 2.91
N ALA A 400 -27.79 21.23 1.92
CA ALA A 400 -28.56 20.00 1.96
C ALA A 400 -27.63 18.78 2.03
N LYS A 401 -28.06 17.75 2.77
CA LYS A 401 -27.35 16.47 2.84
C LYS A 401 -28.01 15.41 1.97
N VAL A 402 -27.21 14.51 1.41
CA VAL A 402 -27.71 13.30 0.75
C VAL A 402 -28.49 12.43 1.75
N ASN A 403 -29.58 11.81 1.31
CA ASN A 403 -30.36 10.92 2.15
C ASN A 403 -29.68 9.54 2.28
N LYS A 404 -29.00 9.31 3.40
CA LYS A 404 -28.29 8.05 3.68
C LYS A 404 -29.19 6.81 3.70
N GLU A 405 -30.44 6.94 4.14
CA GLU A 405 -31.38 5.80 4.14
C GLU A 405 -31.70 5.38 2.70
N LYS A 406 -31.93 6.35 1.82
CA LYS A 406 -32.15 6.09 0.39
C LYS A 406 -30.90 5.60 -0.32
N GLN A 407 -29.72 6.07 0.08
CA GLN A 407 -28.46 5.52 -0.41
C GLN A 407 -28.28 4.05 -0.03
N ALA A 408 -28.64 3.64 1.19
CA ALA A 408 -28.59 2.23 1.58
C ALA A 408 -29.58 1.35 0.79
N GLU A 409 -30.66 1.94 0.27
CA GLU A 409 -31.63 1.27 -0.63
C GLU A 409 -31.22 1.35 -2.11
N PHE A 410 -30.14 2.07 -2.45
CA PHE A 410 -29.75 2.26 -3.84
C PHE A 410 -29.28 0.94 -4.45
N THR A 411 -29.85 0.60 -5.61
CA THR A 411 -29.43 -0.57 -6.38
C THR A 411 -28.58 -0.10 -7.54
N PHE A 412 -27.30 -0.48 -7.52
CA PHE A 412 -26.40 -0.28 -8.65
C PHE A 412 -26.85 -1.11 -9.86
N SER A 413 -26.55 -0.64 -11.07
CA SER A 413 -26.81 -1.43 -12.28
C SER A 413 -25.88 -2.65 -12.35
N GLU A 414 -26.35 -3.75 -12.95
CA GLU A 414 -25.55 -4.98 -13.08
C GLU A 414 -24.21 -4.72 -13.82
N ASP A 415 -24.23 -3.87 -14.85
CA ASP A 415 -23.03 -3.47 -15.58
C ASP A 415 -22.03 -2.70 -14.69
N PHE A 416 -22.52 -1.86 -13.77
CA PHE A 416 -21.67 -1.21 -12.78
C PHE A 416 -21.05 -2.21 -11.82
N VAL A 417 -21.87 -3.08 -11.21
CA VAL A 417 -21.39 -4.04 -10.20
C VAL A 417 -20.30 -4.92 -10.81
N LEU A 418 -20.52 -5.42 -12.03
CA LEU A 418 -19.53 -6.22 -12.73
C LEU A 418 -18.21 -5.47 -12.96
N ARG A 419 -18.29 -4.22 -13.45
CA ARG A 419 -17.11 -3.41 -13.76
C ARG A 419 -16.37 -2.96 -12.51
N TYR A 420 -17.09 -2.41 -11.54
CA TYR A 420 -16.54 -1.96 -10.27
C TYR A 420 -15.88 -3.13 -9.52
N GLY A 421 -16.56 -4.26 -9.41
CA GLY A 421 -16.01 -5.47 -8.80
C GLY A 421 -14.74 -5.95 -9.53
N THR A 422 -14.72 -5.94 -10.86
CA THR A 422 -13.52 -6.28 -11.65
C THR A 422 -12.35 -5.34 -11.36
N LEU A 423 -12.59 -4.02 -11.35
CA LEU A 423 -11.54 -3.04 -11.08
C LEU A 423 -11.04 -3.14 -9.64
N LEU A 424 -11.96 -3.26 -8.68
CA LEU A 424 -11.62 -3.41 -7.26
C LEU A 424 -10.81 -4.69 -7.02
N ARG A 425 -11.17 -5.80 -7.67
CA ARG A 425 -10.39 -7.04 -7.60
C ARG A 425 -8.99 -6.86 -8.15
N SER A 426 -8.83 -6.29 -9.34
CA SER A 426 -7.49 -6.00 -9.87
C SER A 426 -6.68 -5.05 -8.97
N ILE A 427 -7.32 -4.10 -8.26
CA ILE A 427 -6.64 -3.25 -7.26
C ILE A 427 -6.23 -4.07 -6.03
N LYS A 428 -7.09 -4.96 -5.54
CA LYS A 428 -6.80 -5.87 -4.42
C LYS A 428 -5.65 -6.82 -4.78
N GLU A 429 -5.66 -7.41 -5.97
CA GLU A 429 -4.58 -8.28 -6.44
C GLU A 429 -3.27 -7.50 -6.57
N ALA A 430 -3.29 -6.33 -7.20
CA ALA A 430 -2.11 -5.46 -7.27
C ALA A 430 -1.54 -5.08 -5.90
N ARG A 431 -2.40 -4.96 -4.88
CA ARG A 431 -1.99 -4.75 -3.48
C ARG A 431 -1.29 -5.99 -2.93
N CYS A 432 -1.82 -7.18 -3.18
CA CYS A 432 -1.19 -8.46 -2.82
C CYS A 432 0.21 -8.60 -3.42
N LEU A 433 0.40 -8.19 -4.69
CA LEU A 433 1.71 -8.24 -5.38
C LEU A 433 2.79 -7.39 -4.69
N ILE A 434 2.41 -6.33 -3.97
CA ILE A 434 3.33 -5.48 -3.20
C ILE A 434 3.69 -6.11 -1.86
N GLU A 435 2.75 -6.85 -1.28
CA GLU A 435 2.89 -7.46 0.04
C GLU A 435 3.67 -8.79 -0.03
N ASP A 436 3.73 -9.41 -1.21
CA ASP A 436 4.37 -10.69 -1.45
C ASP A 436 5.38 -10.63 -2.62
N PRO A 437 6.70 -10.63 -2.34
CA PRO A 437 7.73 -10.57 -3.37
C PRO A 437 7.67 -11.71 -4.41
N GLY A 438 7.11 -12.87 -4.06
CA GLY A 438 6.95 -14.01 -4.96
C GLY A 438 5.74 -13.89 -5.89
N ALA A 439 4.67 -13.23 -5.44
CA ALA A 439 3.42 -13.13 -6.20
C ALA A 439 3.57 -12.34 -7.51
N LEU A 440 4.47 -11.35 -7.55
CA LEU A 440 4.80 -10.66 -8.81
C LEU A 440 5.43 -11.62 -9.83
N ASN A 441 6.36 -12.48 -9.39
CA ASN A 441 6.99 -13.46 -10.27
C ASN A 441 5.99 -14.52 -10.76
N GLU A 442 5.05 -14.92 -9.91
CA GLU A 442 3.94 -15.80 -10.30
C GLU A 442 3.05 -15.17 -11.37
N LEU A 443 2.65 -13.90 -11.20
CA LEU A 443 1.89 -13.18 -12.23
C LEU A 443 2.66 -13.08 -13.54
N LEU A 444 3.96 -12.77 -13.48
CA LEU A 444 4.80 -12.70 -14.68
C LEU A 444 4.94 -14.06 -15.38
N SER A 445 5.08 -15.14 -14.62
CA SER A 445 5.11 -16.51 -15.15
C SER A 445 3.79 -16.87 -15.83
N PHE A 446 2.67 -16.49 -15.22
CA PHE A 446 1.34 -16.71 -15.78
C PHE A 446 1.13 -15.95 -17.11
N ILE A 447 1.60 -14.71 -17.19
CA ILE A 447 1.59 -13.94 -18.44
C ILE A 447 2.46 -14.64 -19.49
N ASP A 448 3.62 -15.17 -19.10
CA ASP A 448 4.51 -15.91 -20.01
C ASP A 448 3.89 -17.20 -20.55
N GLU A 449 3.15 -17.93 -19.72
CA GLU A 449 2.39 -19.10 -20.15
C GLU A 449 1.28 -18.72 -21.15
N LYS A 450 0.48 -17.69 -20.83
CA LYS A 450 -0.54 -17.15 -21.75
C LYS A 450 0.07 -16.69 -23.07
N ARG A 451 1.22 -16.01 -23.00
CA ARG A 451 2.00 -15.56 -24.16
C ARG A 451 2.40 -16.74 -25.03
N ALA A 452 2.91 -17.83 -24.46
CA ALA A 452 3.30 -19.02 -25.21
C ALA A 452 2.10 -19.66 -25.94
N VAL A 453 0.94 -19.73 -25.28
CA VAL A 453 -0.30 -20.24 -25.89
C VAL A 453 -0.75 -19.35 -27.05
N LEU A 454 -0.75 -18.02 -26.87
CA LEU A 454 -1.13 -17.07 -27.90
C LEU A 454 -0.19 -17.11 -29.11
N LEU A 455 1.12 -17.18 -28.87
CA LEU A 455 2.13 -17.33 -29.93
C LEU A 455 1.87 -18.57 -30.79
N LYS A 456 1.53 -19.70 -30.17
CA LYS A 456 1.18 -20.93 -30.89
C LYS A 456 -0.06 -20.73 -31.76
N ARG A 457 -1.11 -20.10 -31.21
CA ARG A 457 -2.36 -19.82 -31.95
C ARG A 457 -2.12 -18.89 -33.14
N LEU A 458 -1.36 -17.81 -32.95
CA LEU A 458 -0.99 -16.89 -34.03
C LEU A 458 -0.15 -17.58 -35.11
N GLN A 459 0.73 -18.50 -34.74
CA GLN A 459 1.52 -19.27 -35.70
C GLN A 459 0.64 -20.20 -36.55
N GLU A 460 -0.35 -20.86 -35.94
CA GLU A 460 -1.35 -21.65 -36.65
C GLU A 460 -2.20 -20.79 -37.62
N GLU A 461 -2.55 -19.56 -37.24
CA GLU A 461 -3.22 -18.59 -38.11
C GLU A 461 -2.33 -18.15 -39.28
N VAL A 462 -1.02 -17.93 -39.07
CA VAL A 462 -0.06 -17.61 -40.14
C VAL A 462 0.03 -18.74 -41.19
N ASP A 463 -0.05 -19.99 -40.74
CA ASP A 463 0.05 -21.16 -41.60
C ASP A 463 -1.19 -21.34 -42.48
N THR A 464 -2.35 -20.85 -42.03
CA THR A 464 -3.64 -20.94 -42.73
C THR A 464 -4.05 -19.67 -43.47
N GLU A 465 -3.38 -18.53 -43.24
CA GLU A 465 -3.65 -17.25 -43.89
C GLU A 465 -3.12 -17.22 -45.34
N GLU A 466 -4.04 -17.02 -46.29
CA GLU A 466 -3.77 -16.96 -47.73
C GLU A 466 -3.44 -15.54 -48.22
N ASN A 467 -3.86 -14.50 -47.50
CA ASN A 467 -3.59 -13.11 -47.85
C ASN A 467 -2.16 -12.70 -47.45
N PRO A 468 -1.28 -12.28 -48.39
CA PRO A 468 0.09 -11.88 -48.08
C PRO A 468 0.19 -10.77 -47.03
N VAL A 469 -0.72 -9.80 -47.08
CA VAL A 469 -0.74 -8.67 -46.12
C VAL A 469 -1.21 -9.12 -44.74
N GLY A 470 -2.19 -10.03 -44.68
CA GLY A 470 -2.64 -10.64 -43.41
C GLY A 470 -1.52 -11.45 -42.75
N LYS A 471 -0.81 -12.24 -43.56
CA LYS A 471 0.32 -13.06 -43.12
C LYS A 471 1.49 -12.24 -42.58
N GLU A 472 1.81 -11.12 -43.23
CA GLU A 472 2.85 -10.19 -42.77
C GLU A 472 2.44 -9.48 -41.47
N ASN A 473 1.18 -9.07 -41.33
CA ASN A 473 0.66 -8.48 -40.08
C ASN A 473 0.74 -9.44 -38.89
N LEU A 474 0.34 -10.71 -39.08
CA LEU A 474 0.41 -11.75 -38.04
C LEU A 474 1.86 -12.04 -37.63
N LYS A 475 2.78 -12.14 -38.59
CA LYS A 475 4.22 -12.27 -38.28
C LYS A 475 4.75 -11.09 -37.46
N GLY A 476 4.38 -9.86 -37.83
CA GLY A 476 4.74 -8.67 -37.06
C GLY A 476 4.12 -8.63 -35.65
N GLN A 477 2.98 -9.28 -35.41
CA GLN A 477 2.43 -9.46 -34.05
C GLN A 477 3.26 -10.47 -33.23
N ILE A 478 3.62 -11.60 -33.84
CA ILE A 478 4.49 -12.63 -33.22
C ILE A 478 5.84 -12.02 -32.83
N GLU A 479 6.48 -11.28 -33.73
CA GLU A 479 7.78 -10.63 -33.46
C GLU A 479 7.70 -9.65 -32.29
N ARG A 480 6.65 -8.82 -32.24
CA ARG A 480 6.42 -7.88 -31.12
C ARG A 480 6.21 -8.60 -29.79
N LEU A 481 5.45 -9.70 -29.80
CA LEU A 481 5.15 -10.47 -28.61
C LEU A 481 6.37 -11.27 -28.11
N HIS A 482 7.30 -11.66 -28.98
CA HIS A 482 8.60 -12.24 -28.59
C HIS A 482 9.58 -11.21 -28.02
N ALA A 483 9.51 -9.97 -28.48
CA ALA A 483 10.47 -8.93 -28.11
C ALA A 483 10.31 -8.41 -26.67
N ILE A 484 9.14 -8.60 -26.04
CA ILE A 484 8.87 -8.12 -24.67
C ILE A 484 9.66 -8.92 -23.62
N SER A 485 10.36 -8.20 -22.74
CA SER A 485 11.05 -8.74 -21.58
C SER A 485 10.24 -8.53 -20.30
N LEU A 486 9.73 -9.59 -19.68
CA LEU A 486 8.95 -9.52 -18.45
C LEU A 486 9.80 -9.59 -17.16
N GLU A 487 11.01 -10.17 -17.22
CA GLU A 487 11.86 -10.48 -16.04
C GLU A 487 12.27 -9.28 -15.17
N LEU A 488 12.20 -8.05 -15.68
CA LEU A 488 12.70 -6.87 -14.95
C LEU A 488 11.70 -5.72 -14.85
N LEU A 489 10.49 -5.85 -15.43
CA LEU A 489 9.44 -4.82 -15.50
C LEU A 489 9.99 -3.37 -15.55
N LYS A 490 11.01 -3.12 -16.38
CA LYS A 490 11.76 -1.84 -16.34
C LYS A 490 10.96 -0.66 -16.86
N SER A 491 9.97 -0.94 -17.71
CA SER A 491 9.13 0.06 -18.37
C SER A 491 7.66 -0.38 -18.37
N PRO A 492 6.77 0.26 -17.60
CA PRO A 492 5.34 -0.04 -17.67
C PRO A 492 4.74 0.27 -19.04
N GLN A 493 5.28 1.26 -19.76
CA GLN A 493 4.79 1.61 -21.11
C GLN A 493 5.07 0.47 -22.11
N GLU A 494 6.27 -0.10 -22.11
CA GLU A 494 6.63 -1.18 -23.05
C GLU A 494 5.77 -2.42 -22.84
N VAL A 495 5.57 -2.81 -21.57
CA VAL A 495 4.71 -3.93 -21.22
C VAL A 495 3.28 -3.67 -21.66
N PHE A 496 2.78 -2.46 -21.40
CA PHE A 496 1.42 -2.09 -21.78
C PHE A 496 1.23 -2.06 -23.30
N GLU A 497 2.14 -1.45 -24.06
CA GLU A 497 2.03 -1.30 -25.51
C GLU A 497 1.97 -2.64 -26.25
N VAL A 498 2.80 -3.60 -25.84
CA VAL A 498 2.82 -4.92 -26.48
C VAL A 498 1.59 -5.73 -26.11
N LEU A 499 1.26 -5.84 -24.83
CA LEU A 499 0.18 -6.72 -24.38
C LEU A 499 -1.21 -6.15 -24.72
N SER A 500 -1.39 -4.82 -24.66
CA SER A 500 -2.69 -4.18 -24.97
C SER A 500 -3.08 -4.27 -26.45
N ALA A 501 -2.13 -4.62 -27.35
CA ALA A 501 -2.43 -4.91 -28.74
C ALA A 501 -3.32 -6.16 -28.93
N PHE A 502 -3.35 -7.05 -27.94
CA PHE A 502 -4.10 -8.31 -27.93
C PHE A 502 -5.32 -8.21 -27.01
N LYS A 503 -6.31 -7.43 -27.46
CA LYS A 503 -7.51 -7.11 -26.68
C LYS A 503 -8.22 -8.36 -26.15
N GLY A 504 -8.43 -8.41 -24.84
CA GLY A 504 -9.13 -9.51 -24.16
C GLY A 504 -8.25 -10.68 -23.73
N GLU A 505 -6.98 -10.74 -24.16
CA GLU A 505 -6.05 -11.82 -23.78
C GLU A 505 -5.37 -11.54 -22.44
N PHE A 506 -4.92 -10.29 -22.25
CA PHE A 506 -4.12 -9.83 -21.09
C PHE A 506 -4.77 -8.70 -20.30
N ASP A 507 -6.07 -8.45 -20.49
CA ASP A 507 -6.75 -7.28 -19.96
C ASP A 507 -6.72 -7.22 -18.42
N GLU A 508 -6.74 -8.36 -17.73
CA GLU A 508 -6.70 -8.47 -16.27
C GLU A 508 -5.30 -8.23 -15.73
N GLU A 509 -4.32 -8.93 -16.28
CA GLU A 509 -2.91 -8.83 -15.89
C GLU A 509 -2.36 -7.44 -16.17
N LEU A 510 -2.78 -6.81 -17.27
CA LEU A 510 -2.46 -5.41 -17.56
C LEU A 510 -2.99 -4.47 -16.47
N ARG A 511 -4.22 -4.66 -15.97
CA ARG A 511 -4.73 -3.83 -14.86
C ARG A 511 -3.90 -4.05 -13.61
N GLU A 512 -3.63 -5.30 -13.25
CA GLU A 512 -2.85 -5.64 -12.06
C GLU A 512 -1.44 -5.06 -12.10
N ILE A 513 -0.72 -5.18 -13.21
CA ILE A 513 0.62 -4.59 -13.38
C ILE A 513 0.54 -3.06 -13.28
N MET A 514 -0.41 -2.42 -13.98
CA MET A 514 -0.52 -0.95 -13.94
C MET A 514 -0.85 -0.45 -12.53
N PHE A 515 -1.76 -1.12 -11.81
CA PHE A 515 -2.08 -0.79 -10.41
C PHE A 515 -0.95 -1.13 -9.45
N TYR A 516 -0.17 -2.19 -9.71
CA TYR A 516 1.04 -2.52 -8.97
C TYR A 516 2.03 -1.35 -9.02
N PHE A 517 2.29 -0.79 -10.21
CA PHE A 517 3.11 0.42 -10.32
C PHE A 517 2.52 1.61 -9.57
N GLY A 518 1.19 1.74 -9.57
CA GLY A 518 0.45 2.73 -8.78
C GLY A 518 0.80 2.64 -7.28
N PHE A 519 0.77 1.45 -6.70
CA PHE A 519 1.16 1.25 -5.29
C PHE A 519 2.67 1.30 -5.06
N TYR A 520 3.47 0.75 -5.97
CA TYR A 520 4.92 0.66 -5.83
C TYR A 520 5.57 2.05 -5.79
N LEU A 521 5.13 2.95 -6.67
CA LEU A 521 5.67 4.31 -6.76
C LEU A 521 4.99 5.29 -5.80
N ASN A 522 3.88 4.91 -5.17
CA ASN A 522 3.18 5.72 -4.18
C ASN A 522 2.97 4.92 -2.87
N PRO A 523 4.03 4.72 -2.04
CA PRO A 523 3.97 3.90 -0.83
C PRO A 523 2.94 4.33 0.23
N ARG A 524 2.38 5.54 0.12
CA ARG A 524 1.33 6.03 1.02
C ARG A 524 0.00 5.32 0.77
N GLU A 525 -0.34 5.03 -0.48
CA GLU A 525 -1.56 4.31 -0.85
C GLU A 525 -1.59 2.89 -0.28
N GLN A 526 -0.41 2.35 0.05
CA GLN A 526 -0.27 1.04 0.68
C GLN A 526 -0.86 0.98 2.10
N GLN A 527 -1.06 2.13 2.75
CA GLN A 527 -1.61 2.18 4.10
C GLN A 527 -3.14 2.05 4.13
N LYS A 528 -3.79 2.15 2.96
CA LYS A 528 -5.24 2.04 2.87
C LYS A 528 -5.68 0.58 3.00
N ASN A 529 -6.54 0.31 3.99
CA ASN A 529 -7.23 -0.97 4.10
C ASN A 529 -8.31 -1.06 3.00
N ILE A 530 -7.95 -1.69 1.88
CA ILE A 530 -8.87 -1.95 0.75
C ILE A 530 -9.51 -3.34 0.80
N SER A 531 -9.07 -4.23 1.71
CA SER A 531 -9.61 -5.58 1.82
C SER A 531 -11.08 -5.59 2.27
N GLU A 532 -11.51 -4.57 3.01
CA GLU A 532 -12.89 -4.40 3.47
C GLU A 532 -13.82 -3.76 2.43
N PHE A 533 -13.34 -3.48 1.21
CA PHE A 533 -14.16 -2.85 0.18
C PHE A 533 -15.13 -3.88 -0.43
N ASP A 534 -16.41 -3.51 -0.45
CA ASP A 534 -17.51 -4.32 -0.95
C ASP A 534 -17.58 -4.21 -2.49
N GLU A 535 -17.48 -5.35 -3.19
CA GLU A 535 -17.48 -5.42 -4.66
C GLU A 535 -18.86 -5.21 -5.29
N GLU A 536 -19.94 -5.38 -4.52
CA GLU A 536 -21.32 -5.34 -5.02
C GLU A 536 -22.07 -4.10 -4.54
N ASN A 537 -21.82 -3.69 -3.30
CA ASN A 537 -22.50 -2.57 -2.67
C ASN A 537 -21.53 -1.56 -2.05
N PRO A 538 -20.68 -0.90 -2.86
CA PRO A 538 -19.71 0.04 -2.35
C PRO A 538 -20.36 1.27 -1.74
N THR A 539 -19.78 1.74 -0.63
CA THR A 539 -20.08 3.08 -0.12
C THR A 539 -19.53 4.15 -1.07
N LEU A 540 -20.05 5.39 -0.96
CA LEU A 540 -19.56 6.50 -1.79
C LEU A 540 -18.08 6.79 -1.56
N ASP A 541 -17.60 6.65 -0.32
CA ASP A 541 -16.17 6.83 0.01
C ASP A 541 -15.29 5.76 -0.66
N GLN A 542 -15.77 4.50 -0.73
CA GLN A 542 -15.06 3.42 -1.42
C GLN A 542 -15.04 3.63 -2.94
N LEU A 543 -16.16 4.05 -3.53
CA LEU A 543 -16.25 4.36 -4.96
C LEU A 543 -15.36 5.56 -5.34
N SER A 544 -15.41 6.66 -4.58
CA SER A 544 -14.52 7.80 -4.78
C SER A 544 -13.05 7.41 -4.65
N TYR A 545 -12.69 6.58 -3.66
CA TYR A 545 -11.31 6.12 -3.51
C TYR A 545 -10.85 5.33 -4.74
N VAL A 546 -11.64 4.35 -5.20
CA VAL A 546 -11.30 3.55 -6.40
C VAL A 546 -11.12 4.46 -7.62
N LEU A 547 -12.03 5.41 -7.84
CA LEU A 547 -11.90 6.37 -8.93
C LEU A 547 -10.64 7.24 -8.81
N ASN A 548 -10.33 7.74 -7.62
CA ASN A 548 -9.12 8.54 -7.37
C ASN A 548 -7.84 7.72 -7.56
N PHE A 549 -7.80 6.49 -7.05
CA PHE A 549 -6.65 5.60 -7.18
C PHE A 549 -6.36 5.28 -8.66
N ILE A 550 -7.41 5.05 -9.46
CA ILE A 550 -7.23 4.76 -10.88
C ILE A 550 -6.86 6.03 -11.66
N ASP A 551 -7.68 7.08 -11.57
CA ASP A 551 -7.55 8.25 -12.45
C ASP A 551 -6.46 9.23 -12.01
N HIS A 552 -6.27 9.42 -10.71
CA HIS A 552 -5.26 10.35 -10.21
C HIS A 552 -3.93 9.63 -9.95
N ILE A 553 -3.92 8.67 -9.02
CA ILE A 553 -2.70 8.02 -8.57
C ILE A 553 -2.06 7.19 -9.70
N THR A 554 -2.81 6.26 -10.28
CA THR A 554 -2.28 5.38 -11.33
C THR A 554 -2.05 6.16 -12.61
N ASN A 555 -3.07 6.79 -13.21
CA ASN A 555 -2.89 7.45 -14.50
C ASN A 555 -1.97 8.67 -14.45
N LYS A 556 -2.18 9.61 -13.50
CA LYS A 556 -1.53 10.93 -13.55
C LYS A 556 -0.22 10.97 -12.78
N GLU A 557 -0.17 10.42 -11.57
CA GLU A 557 1.04 10.49 -10.75
C GLU A 557 2.08 9.43 -11.13
N THR A 558 1.59 8.27 -11.57
CA THR A 558 2.42 7.12 -11.93
C THR A 558 2.65 7.12 -13.44
N LEU A 559 1.64 6.74 -14.22
CA LEU A 559 1.80 6.41 -15.64
C LEU A 559 2.19 7.61 -16.51
N LYS A 560 1.72 8.83 -16.23
CA LYS A 560 2.10 10.04 -17.00
C LYS A 560 3.62 10.26 -17.06
N LYS A 561 4.38 9.81 -16.07
CA LYS A 561 5.85 9.92 -16.04
C LYS A 561 6.52 8.91 -16.98
N PHE A 562 5.85 7.81 -17.26
CA PHE A 562 6.38 6.71 -18.07
C PHE A 562 5.81 6.68 -19.48
N PHE A 563 4.51 6.97 -19.66
CA PHE A 563 3.79 6.96 -20.92
C PHE A 563 4.06 8.23 -21.71
N THR A 564 5.00 8.17 -22.65
CA THR A 564 5.26 9.25 -23.61
C THR A 564 4.32 9.20 -24.81
N ASP A 565 3.67 8.05 -25.08
CA ASP A 565 2.70 7.87 -26.17
C ASP A 565 1.27 8.18 -25.73
N LYS A 566 0.62 9.10 -26.46
CA LYS A 566 -0.79 9.46 -26.26
C LYS A 566 -1.75 8.31 -26.60
N ASN A 567 -1.39 7.42 -27.53
CA ASN A 567 -2.25 6.30 -27.91
C ASN A 567 -2.30 5.24 -26.80
N ALA A 568 -1.15 4.87 -26.23
CA ALA A 568 -1.08 3.97 -25.09
C ALA A 568 -1.93 4.47 -23.90
N ALA A 569 -1.83 5.76 -23.57
CA ALA A 569 -2.65 6.37 -22.50
C ALA A 569 -4.17 6.28 -22.80
N LYS A 570 -4.58 6.50 -24.06
CA LYS A 570 -5.97 6.38 -24.49
C LYS A 570 -6.47 4.93 -24.45
N SER A 571 -5.63 3.98 -24.85
CA SER A 571 -5.93 2.54 -24.78
C SER A 571 -6.12 2.10 -23.32
N PHE A 572 -5.27 2.57 -22.40
CA PHE A 572 -5.45 2.27 -20.98
C PHE A 572 -6.73 2.86 -20.41
N GLY A 573 -7.05 4.12 -20.73
CA GLY A 573 -8.34 4.72 -20.35
C GLY A 573 -9.53 3.93 -20.89
N SER A 574 -9.41 3.32 -22.08
CA SER A 574 -10.44 2.47 -22.68
C SER A 574 -10.57 1.10 -21.99
N LEU A 575 -9.46 0.53 -21.50
CA LEU A 575 -9.43 -0.69 -20.70
C LEU A 575 -10.16 -0.50 -19.36
N LEU A 576 -10.00 0.68 -18.74
CA LEU A 576 -10.61 1.00 -17.45
C LEU A 576 -12.08 1.43 -17.56
N ASN A 577 -12.45 2.12 -18.65
CA ASN A 577 -13.80 2.62 -18.93
C ASN A 577 -14.49 3.29 -17.71
N LEU A 578 -13.81 4.26 -17.09
CA LEU A 578 -14.28 4.94 -15.88
C LEU A 578 -15.57 5.75 -16.07
N LYS A 579 -15.94 6.07 -17.31
CA LYS A 579 -17.14 6.85 -17.61
C LYS A 579 -18.41 6.20 -17.06
N ALA A 580 -18.53 4.89 -17.14
CA ALA A 580 -19.69 4.17 -16.60
C ALA A 580 -19.76 4.27 -15.07
N LEU A 581 -18.61 4.17 -14.39
CA LEU A 581 -18.51 4.30 -12.94
C LEU A 581 -18.89 5.71 -12.48
N MET A 582 -18.40 6.74 -13.19
CA MET A 582 -18.74 8.13 -12.90
C MET A 582 -20.25 8.40 -13.08
N GLN A 583 -20.87 7.85 -14.13
CA GLN A 583 -22.31 8.01 -14.36
C GLN A 583 -23.17 7.37 -13.26
N GLU A 584 -22.77 6.21 -12.77
CA GLU A 584 -23.47 5.54 -11.66
C GLU A 584 -23.19 6.21 -10.32
N MET A 585 -21.97 6.71 -10.10
CA MET A 585 -21.67 7.60 -8.96
C MET A 585 -22.58 8.82 -8.96
N ALA A 586 -22.79 9.46 -10.12
CA ALA A 586 -23.69 10.60 -10.26
C ALA A 586 -25.15 10.23 -9.92
N ARG A 587 -25.65 9.06 -10.35
CA ARG A 587 -26.98 8.55 -9.95
C ARG A 587 -27.07 8.29 -8.44
N PHE A 588 -26.00 7.75 -7.87
CA PHE A 588 -25.92 7.46 -6.45
C PHE A 588 -25.86 8.72 -5.58
N GLN A 589 -25.28 9.80 -6.12
CA GLN A 589 -25.28 11.14 -5.52
C GLN A 589 -26.61 11.87 -5.69
N ASN A 590 -27.26 11.72 -6.84
CA ASN A 590 -28.52 12.40 -7.17
C ASN A 590 -29.75 11.72 -6.54
N GLN A 591 -29.67 11.47 -5.24
CA GLN A 591 -30.76 10.96 -4.41
C GLN A 591 -31.50 12.10 -3.73
N GLU A 592 -32.69 11.81 -3.19
CA GLU A 592 -33.41 12.76 -2.34
C GLU A 592 -32.50 13.30 -1.22
N THR A 593 -32.71 14.55 -0.83
CA THR A 593 -31.97 15.15 0.28
C THR A 593 -32.71 14.94 1.61
N LYS A 594 -32.00 14.62 2.69
CA LYS A 594 -32.58 14.52 4.04
C LYS A 594 -31.66 15.16 5.08
N GLY A 595 -32.14 16.22 5.72
CA GLY A 595 -31.37 17.01 6.68
C GLY A 595 -30.40 17.98 6.01
N THR A 596 -29.67 18.72 6.83
CA THR A 596 -28.77 19.79 6.38
C THR A 596 -27.47 19.82 7.18
N MET A 597 -26.47 20.51 6.65
CA MET A 597 -25.18 20.77 7.28
C MET A 597 -24.94 22.29 7.32
N PRO A 598 -24.86 22.89 8.51
CA PRO A 598 -24.38 24.26 8.64
C PRO A 598 -22.91 24.36 8.23
N MET A 599 -22.58 25.33 7.39
CA MET A 599 -21.21 25.64 6.98
C MET A 599 -20.94 27.14 7.05
N MET A 600 -19.66 27.51 7.02
CA MET A 600 -19.19 28.89 6.90
C MET A 600 -18.01 28.93 5.94
N PHE A 601 -17.96 29.95 5.08
CA PHE A 601 -16.86 30.20 4.16
C PHE A 601 -16.05 31.38 4.70
N VAL A 602 -14.81 31.10 5.07
CA VAL A 602 -13.90 32.05 5.71
C VAL A 602 -12.88 32.52 4.68
N LEU A 603 -12.88 33.81 4.36
CA LEU A 603 -11.88 34.40 3.48
C LEU A 603 -10.69 34.88 4.30
N SER A 604 -9.49 34.52 3.88
CA SER A 604 -8.28 34.83 4.62
C SER A 604 -7.11 35.18 3.71
N ARG A 605 -6.26 36.07 4.21
CA ARG A 605 -4.94 36.40 3.67
C ARG A 605 -3.97 36.53 4.85
N ASP A 606 -3.84 35.43 5.57
CA ASP A 606 -3.15 35.34 6.87
C ASP A 606 -2.58 33.92 7.07
N LEU A 607 -2.26 33.56 8.30
CA LEU A 607 -1.74 32.24 8.64
C LEU A 607 -2.61 31.08 8.11
N LEU A 608 -3.93 31.26 8.04
CA LEU A 608 -4.85 30.26 7.51
C LEU A 608 -4.64 30.02 6.00
N THR A 609 -4.15 31.03 5.26
CA THR A 609 -3.76 30.91 3.85
C THR A 609 -2.51 30.08 3.68
N GLU A 610 -1.51 30.28 4.54
CA GLU A 610 -0.27 29.48 4.51
C GLU A 610 -0.55 27.99 4.73
N PHE A 611 -1.53 27.67 5.56
CA PHE A 611 -1.97 26.29 5.80
C PHE A 611 -3.09 25.80 4.86
N SER A 612 -3.45 26.56 3.82
CA SER A 612 -4.58 26.23 2.94
C SER A 612 -4.46 24.87 2.24
N GLY A 613 -3.24 24.41 1.95
CA GLY A 613 -3.01 23.09 1.36
C GLY A 613 -3.35 21.94 2.31
N TYR A 614 -3.08 22.11 3.60
CA TYR A 614 -3.40 21.13 4.63
C TYR A 614 -4.91 21.07 4.89
N THR A 615 -5.56 22.24 5.00
CA THR A 615 -6.99 22.32 5.25
C THR A 615 -7.82 21.73 4.10
N GLY A 616 -7.33 21.89 2.87
CA GLY A 616 -7.93 21.35 1.65
C GLY A 616 -7.59 19.91 1.30
N ASP A 617 -6.65 19.24 2.01
CA ASP A 617 -6.03 17.98 1.55
C ASP A 617 -5.59 18.06 0.09
N ALA A 618 -4.66 18.98 -0.16
CA ALA A 618 -4.27 19.36 -1.51
C ALA A 618 -2.76 19.38 -1.72
N CYS A 619 -2.35 19.02 -2.94
CA CYS A 619 -0.96 18.79 -3.33
C CYS A 619 -0.04 20.02 -3.28
N TRP A 620 -0.58 21.22 -2.99
CA TRP A 620 0.22 22.42 -2.77
C TRP A 620 0.68 22.62 -1.32
N ALA A 621 0.27 21.76 -0.38
CA ALA A 621 0.80 21.77 0.98
C ALA A 621 2.34 21.64 0.96
N SER A 622 3.02 22.55 1.66
CA SER A 622 4.49 22.66 1.74
C SER A 622 5.23 22.88 0.40
N LYS A 623 4.55 23.24 -0.69
CA LYS A 623 5.23 23.54 -1.97
C LYS A 623 5.95 24.88 -1.97
N TYR A 624 5.51 25.79 -1.11
CA TYR A 624 5.96 27.17 -1.05
C TYR A 624 6.49 27.47 0.35
N ALA A 625 7.52 28.30 0.45
CA ALA A 625 8.00 28.79 1.74
C ALA A 625 6.99 29.75 2.37
N SER A 626 6.34 30.59 1.55
CA SER A 626 5.17 31.40 1.91
C SER A 626 4.32 31.63 0.66
N ILE A 627 3.07 31.17 0.70
CA ILE A 627 2.08 31.43 -0.35
C ILE A 627 1.80 32.93 -0.43
N LEU A 628 1.71 33.61 0.71
CA LEU A 628 1.35 35.02 0.75
C LEU A 628 2.42 35.93 0.12
N LYS A 629 3.70 35.56 0.26
CA LYS A 629 4.81 36.30 -0.36
C LYS A 629 4.86 36.07 -1.87
N GLU A 630 4.70 34.83 -2.31
CA GLU A 630 4.83 34.47 -3.73
C GLU A 630 3.62 34.93 -4.55
N PHE A 631 2.43 34.96 -3.95
CA PHE A 631 1.17 35.26 -4.65
C PHE A 631 0.43 36.48 -4.05
N PRO A 632 0.81 37.71 -4.43
CA PRO A 632 0.19 38.94 -3.93
C PRO A 632 -1.28 39.12 -4.31
N ASN A 633 -1.76 38.40 -5.33
CA ASN A 633 -3.13 38.46 -5.88
C ASN A 633 -4.04 37.30 -5.42
N LEU A 634 -3.59 36.48 -4.46
CA LEU A 634 -4.29 35.29 -3.98
C LEU A 634 -5.03 35.50 -2.65
N VAL A 635 -6.26 35.00 -2.54
CA VAL A 635 -6.97 34.87 -1.27
C VAL A 635 -7.34 33.40 -1.07
N SER A 636 -7.26 32.87 0.15
CA SER A 636 -7.81 31.54 0.42
C SER A 636 -9.22 31.63 0.97
N LEU A 637 -10.03 30.64 0.64
CA LEU A 637 -11.32 30.40 1.27
C LEU A 637 -11.23 29.08 2.05
N THR A 638 -11.41 29.15 3.36
CA THR A 638 -11.52 27.97 4.23
C THR A 638 -12.98 27.63 4.47
N MET A 639 -13.33 26.35 4.36
CA MET A 639 -14.67 25.85 4.63
C MET A 639 -14.71 25.32 6.06
N VAL A 640 -15.66 25.80 6.86
CA VAL A 640 -15.86 25.35 8.25
C VAL A 640 -17.20 24.64 8.33
N GLN A 641 -17.20 23.39 8.80
CA GLN A 641 -18.40 22.62 9.06
C GLN A 641 -18.88 22.86 10.49
N ASN A 642 -20.19 22.96 10.69
CA ASN A 642 -20.86 23.19 11.98
C ASN A 642 -20.24 24.36 12.78
N PRO A 643 -20.12 25.56 12.20
CA PRO A 643 -19.54 26.71 12.88
C PRO A 643 -20.26 27.01 14.22
N ASP A 644 -19.47 27.38 15.22
CA ASP A 644 -19.80 27.57 16.64
C ASP A 644 -20.29 26.32 17.38
N HIS A 645 -20.34 25.14 16.73
CA HIS A 645 -20.80 23.94 17.40
C HIS A 645 -19.73 23.44 18.37
N PRO A 646 -20.06 23.26 19.67
CA PRO A 646 -19.08 23.00 20.72
C PRO A 646 -18.18 21.78 20.51
N ARG A 647 -18.69 20.77 19.81
CA ARG A 647 -18.06 19.45 19.62
C ARG A 647 -17.75 19.11 18.17
N PHE A 648 -18.40 19.78 17.22
CA PHE A 648 -18.47 19.32 15.82
C PHE A 648 -18.01 20.38 14.83
N GLU A 649 -17.61 21.56 15.31
CA GLU A 649 -16.92 22.54 14.49
C GLU A 649 -15.57 21.98 14.05
N ARG A 650 -15.33 22.01 12.74
CA ARG A 650 -14.06 21.57 12.15
C ARG A 650 -13.86 22.16 10.77
N ILE A 651 -12.61 22.23 10.36
CA ILE A 651 -12.28 22.53 8.97
C ILE A 651 -12.76 21.39 8.07
N ALA A 652 -13.40 21.79 6.99
CA ALA A 652 -14.10 20.95 6.04
C ALA A 652 -13.52 21.05 4.61
N GLY A 653 -12.44 21.80 4.43
CA GLY A 653 -11.78 21.98 3.14
C GLY A 653 -11.30 23.41 2.91
N SER A 654 -10.76 23.66 1.73
CA SER A 654 -10.36 24.99 1.29
C SER A 654 -10.42 25.12 -0.24
N CYS A 655 -10.31 26.36 -0.72
CA CYS A 655 -9.95 26.66 -2.10
C CYS A 655 -9.18 27.97 -2.18
N LEU A 656 -8.65 28.27 -3.36
CA LEU A 656 -7.90 29.48 -3.65
C LEU A 656 -8.72 30.38 -4.58
N LEU A 657 -8.59 31.69 -4.40
CA LEU A 657 -9.22 32.72 -5.20
C LEU A 657 -8.12 33.60 -5.79
N PHE A 658 -7.99 33.59 -7.11
CA PHE A 658 -7.00 34.39 -7.83
C PHE A 658 -7.66 35.61 -8.44
N GLU A 659 -7.10 36.79 -8.16
CA GLU A 659 -7.45 38.01 -8.89
C GLU A 659 -6.61 38.10 -10.16
N THR A 660 -7.26 38.22 -11.32
CA THR A 660 -6.59 38.33 -12.61
C THR A 660 -7.43 39.13 -13.62
N GLN A 661 -6.98 39.20 -14.87
CA GLN A 661 -7.62 39.91 -15.97
C GLN A 661 -7.83 38.97 -17.16
N SER A 662 -8.89 39.24 -17.92
CA SER A 662 -9.13 38.65 -19.24
C SER A 662 -9.42 39.76 -20.23
N LYS A 663 -8.76 39.73 -21.40
CA LYS A 663 -9.01 40.67 -22.50
C LYS A 663 -10.47 40.70 -22.92
N ASP A 664 -11.13 39.56 -22.90
CA ASP A 664 -12.49 39.40 -23.43
C ASP A 664 -13.57 39.68 -22.37
N SER A 665 -13.26 39.43 -21.09
CA SER A 665 -14.26 39.46 -20.01
C SER A 665 -14.02 40.51 -18.93
N GLY A 666 -12.86 41.16 -18.92
CA GLY A 666 -12.44 42.12 -17.91
C GLY A 666 -11.82 41.47 -16.67
N PRO A 667 -11.84 42.16 -15.51
CA PRO A 667 -11.30 41.64 -14.26
C PRO A 667 -12.03 40.38 -13.78
N LEU A 668 -11.27 39.40 -13.29
CA LEU A 668 -11.78 38.11 -12.84
C LEU A 668 -11.37 37.82 -11.39
N LEU A 669 -12.25 37.13 -10.68
CA LEU A 669 -11.95 36.40 -9.45
C LEU A 669 -12.12 34.91 -9.75
N VAL A 670 -11.03 34.16 -9.78
CA VAL A 670 -11.02 32.76 -10.23
C VAL A 670 -10.93 31.82 -9.04
N ILE A 671 -11.95 30.96 -8.86
CA ILE A 671 -11.93 29.85 -7.91
C ILE A 671 -11.06 28.73 -8.48
N ARG A 672 -10.06 28.31 -7.71
CA ARG A 672 -9.11 27.24 -8.06
C ARG A 672 -8.93 26.26 -6.90
N GLY A 673 -8.79 24.97 -7.20
CA GLY A 673 -8.57 23.94 -6.19
C GLY A 673 -9.75 23.84 -5.20
N LEU A 674 -10.98 23.73 -5.71
CA LEU A 674 -12.17 23.63 -4.87
C LEU A 674 -12.20 22.27 -4.16
N ASN A 675 -11.60 22.21 -2.98
CA ASN A 675 -11.31 20.95 -2.30
C ASN A 675 -11.98 20.90 -0.91
N PRO A 676 -13.32 20.72 -0.84
CA PRO A 676 -13.95 20.21 0.38
C PRO A 676 -13.36 18.83 0.70
N GLN A 677 -13.22 18.48 1.97
CA GLN A 677 -12.79 17.16 2.43
C GLN A 677 -13.68 16.06 1.83
N GLU A 678 -13.08 14.95 1.38
CA GLU A 678 -13.79 13.86 0.67
C GLU A 678 -14.99 13.35 1.48
N THR A 679 -14.74 13.04 2.77
CA THR A 679 -15.79 12.61 3.72
C THR A 679 -16.88 13.66 3.95
N VAL A 680 -16.63 14.94 3.68
CA VAL A 680 -17.63 16.01 3.80
C VAL A 680 -18.45 16.10 2.52
N ILE A 681 -17.81 16.24 1.36
CA ILE A 681 -18.53 16.43 0.09
C ILE A 681 -19.40 15.21 -0.24
N ASN A 682 -18.98 14.00 0.15
CA ASN A 682 -19.77 12.77 0.00
C ASN A 682 -21.04 12.74 0.85
N GLN A 683 -21.19 13.65 1.82
CA GLN A 683 -22.40 13.80 2.63
C GLN A 683 -23.31 14.94 2.17
N LEU A 684 -22.85 15.80 1.26
CA LEU A 684 -23.56 17.00 0.82
C LEU A 684 -24.22 16.76 -0.53
N ASN A 685 -25.33 17.44 -0.78
CA ASN A 685 -25.80 17.63 -2.14
C ASN A 685 -24.83 18.59 -2.85
N VAL A 686 -24.12 18.08 -3.85
CA VAL A 686 -23.04 18.82 -4.53
C VAL A 686 -23.53 20.09 -5.21
N GLN A 687 -24.70 20.03 -5.84
CA GLN A 687 -25.30 21.19 -6.49
C GLN A 687 -25.63 22.29 -5.48
N ASP A 688 -26.30 21.97 -4.39
CA ASP A 688 -26.63 22.95 -3.35
C ASP A 688 -25.37 23.51 -2.68
N PHE A 689 -24.31 22.70 -2.52
CA PHE A 689 -23.00 23.17 -2.05
C PHE A 689 -22.40 24.22 -2.99
N VAL A 690 -22.31 23.94 -4.29
CA VAL A 690 -21.77 24.86 -5.30
C VAL A 690 -22.64 26.11 -5.43
N ASP A 691 -23.97 25.97 -5.38
CA ASP A 691 -24.91 27.09 -5.42
C ASP A 691 -24.74 28.02 -4.20
N ASN A 692 -24.53 27.47 -3.00
CA ASN A 692 -24.24 28.27 -1.80
C ASN A 692 -22.90 29.01 -1.91
N LEU A 693 -21.88 28.36 -2.46
CA LEU A 693 -20.57 28.99 -2.70
C LEU A 693 -20.69 30.14 -3.73
N LYS A 694 -21.41 29.90 -4.83
CA LYS A 694 -21.67 30.92 -5.87
C LYS A 694 -22.45 32.11 -5.29
N LYS A 695 -23.54 31.86 -4.55
CA LYS A 695 -24.33 32.90 -3.87
C LYS A 695 -23.48 33.75 -2.92
N PHE A 696 -22.45 33.16 -2.31
CA PHE A 696 -21.53 33.87 -1.43
C PHE A 696 -20.48 34.70 -2.21
N LEU A 697 -19.84 34.12 -3.22
CA LEU A 697 -18.69 34.73 -3.89
C LEU A 697 -19.05 35.72 -4.99
N VAL A 698 -20.18 35.57 -5.68
CA VAL A 698 -20.58 36.51 -6.75
C VAL A 698 -20.67 37.95 -6.24
N PRO A 699 -21.35 38.25 -5.12
CA PRO A 699 -21.40 39.61 -4.58
C PRO A 699 -20.03 40.16 -4.13
N ILE A 700 -19.07 39.29 -3.81
CA ILE A 700 -17.71 39.71 -3.43
C ILE A 700 -16.92 40.09 -4.68
N ALA A 701 -16.96 39.26 -5.72
CA ALA A 701 -16.37 39.58 -7.02
C ALA A 701 -16.92 40.90 -7.57
N GLU A 702 -18.25 41.07 -7.56
CA GLU A 702 -18.91 42.28 -8.07
C GLU A 702 -18.51 43.55 -7.32
N LYS A 703 -18.39 43.49 -5.98
CA LYS A 703 -17.90 44.63 -5.16
C LYS A 703 -16.47 45.01 -5.50
N GLY A 704 -15.65 44.04 -5.88
CA GLY A 704 -14.31 44.26 -6.39
C GLY A 704 -14.26 44.64 -7.88
N GLY A 705 -15.40 44.81 -8.56
CA GLY A 705 -15.45 45.09 -10.00
C GLY A 705 -15.00 43.92 -10.89
N ARG A 706 -15.09 42.69 -10.39
CA ARG A 706 -14.67 41.45 -11.05
C ARG A 706 -15.86 40.56 -11.38
N LYS A 707 -15.72 39.70 -12.39
CA LYS A 707 -16.62 38.56 -12.61
C LYS A 707 -16.08 37.33 -11.90
N LEU A 708 -16.97 36.50 -11.35
CA LEU A 708 -16.57 35.24 -10.75
C LEU A 708 -16.36 34.19 -11.84
N ALA A 709 -15.25 33.47 -11.77
CA ALA A 709 -14.97 32.31 -12.61
C ALA A 709 -14.51 31.13 -11.74
N ILE A 710 -14.56 29.92 -12.30
CA ILE A 710 -14.08 28.69 -11.67
C ILE A 710 -13.25 27.88 -12.65
N VAL A 711 -12.23 27.21 -12.14
CA VAL A 711 -11.43 26.24 -12.91
C VAL A 711 -12.18 24.91 -13.01
N ILE A 712 -12.41 24.44 -14.23
CA ILE A 712 -12.97 23.12 -14.55
C ILE A 712 -12.10 22.50 -15.64
N ASP A 713 -11.14 21.68 -15.22
CA ASP A 713 -10.20 20.94 -16.07
C ASP A 713 -10.81 19.65 -16.63
N ASP A 714 -10.01 18.85 -17.34
CA ASP A 714 -10.44 17.63 -18.04
C ASP A 714 -10.35 16.34 -17.21
N HIS A 715 -9.93 16.40 -15.94
CA HIS A 715 -9.79 15.25 -15.05
C HIS A 715 -9.83 15.63 -13.57
N SER A 716 -10.14 14.68 -12.70
CA SER A 716 -10.02 14.90 -11.25
C SER A 716 -8.55 14.91 -10.83
N GLY A 717 -8.21 15.76 -9.86
CA GLY A 717 -6.83 15.89 -9.34
C GLY A 717 -5.93 16.84 -10.15
N GLY A 718 -6.51 17.61 -11.06
CA GLY A 718 -5.84 18.73 -11.71
C GLY A 718 -5.93 20.04 -10.91
N ALA A 719 -6.03 21.17 -11.60
CA ALA A 719 -6.14 22.50 -10.98
C ALA A 719 -7.55 22.85 -10.48
N GLY A 720 -8.58 22.12 -10.93
CA GLY A 720 -9.99 22.33 -10.56
C GLY A 720 -10.31 21.75 -9.18
N THR A 721 -10.37 20.42 -9.07
CA THR A 721 -10.64 19.71 -7.81
C THR A 721 -10.13 18.26 -7.83
N ASN A 722 -9.67 17.75 -6.68
CA ASN A 722 -9.32 16.33 -6.48
C ASN A 722 -10.43 15.53 -5.78
N ARG A 723 -11.68 16.00 -5.87
CA ARG A 723 -12.85 15.33 -5.30
C ARG A 723 -13.69 14.74 -6.43
N PRO A 724 -13.70 13.41 -6.65
CA PRO A 724 -14.35 12.79 -7.80
C PRO A 724 -15.82 13.18 -7.97
N VAL A 725 -16.57 13.17 -6.88
CA VAL A 725 -17.98 13.55 -6.83
C VAL A 725 -18.22 15.01 -7.23
N LEU A 726 -17.36 15.93 -6.77
CA LEU A 726 -17.46 17.34 -7.13
C LEU A 726 -17.00 17.58 -8.57
N PHE A 727 -15.90 16.95 -8.99
CA PHE A 727 -15.40 17.00 -10.35
C PHE A 727 -16.47 16.59 -11.35
N ASP A 728 -17.14 15.45 -11.11
CA ASP A 728 -18.19 14.96 -12.00
C ASP A 728 -19.31 15.99 -12.18
N TYR A 729 -19.81 16.58 -11.08
CA TYR A 729 -20.81 17.65 -11.15
C TYR A 729 -20.28 18.87 -11.92
N LEU A 730 -19.08 19.36 -11.60
CA LEU A 730 -18.51 20.53 -12.26
C LEU A 730 -18.35 20.29 -13.77
N TYR A 731 -17.78 19.15 -14.17
CA TYR A 731 -17.42 18.85 -15.55
C TYR A 731 -18.61 18.42 -16.42
N ASN A 732 -19.43 17.49 -15.92
CA ASN A 732 -20.52 16.89 -16.70
C ASN A 732 -21.83 17.67 -16.61
N VAL A 733 -22.05 18.44 -15.54
CA VAL A 733 -23.30 19.19 -15.33
C VAL A 733 -23.08 20.69 -15.46
N LEU A 734 -22.29 21.29 -14.57
CA LEU A 734 -22.21 22.75 -14.47
C LEU A 734 -21.56 23.38 -15.71
N ARG A 735 -20.41 22.86 -16.15
CA ARG A 735 -19.63 23.36 -17.30
C ARG A 735 -20.46 23.53 -18.57
N GLN A 736 -21.43 22.64 -18.81
CA GLN A 736 -22.29 22.66 -20.00
C GLN A 736 -23.14 23.93 -20.10
N SER A 737 -23.35 24.62 -18.97
CA SER A 737 -24.12 25.87 -18.88
C SER A 737 -23.26 27.13 -18.78
N LEU A 738 -21.93 27.00 -18.66
CA LEU A 738 -21.03 28.12 -18.40
C LEU A 738 -20.29 28.57 -19.68
N THR A 739 -19.92 29.85 -19.70
CA THR A 739 -19.09 30.42 -20.76
C THR A 739 -17.62 30.31 -20.38
N GLN A 740 -16.81 29.69 -21.24
CA GLN A 740 -15.36 29.65 -21.06
C GLN A 740 -14.76 31.06 -21.17
N VAL A 741 -13.79 31.36 -20.32
CA VAL A 741 -13.05 32.63 -20.29
C VAL A 741 -11.56 32.35 -20.16
N LYS A 742 -10.73 33.18 -20.78
CA LYS A 742 -9.28 33.02 -20.78
C LYS A 742 -8.59 34.13 -19.99
N PRO A 743 -7.94 33.83 -18.85
CA PRO A 743 -7.01 34.75 -18.20
C PRO A 743 -5.84 35.13 -19.11
N ASP A 744 -5.42 36.40 -19.05
CA ASP A 744 -4.38 36.95 -19.92
C ASP A 744 -2.97 36.54 -19.49
N SER A 745 -2.73 36.56 -18.18
CA SER A 745 -1.41 36.38 -17.58
C SER A 745 -1.27 34.95 -17.06
N LYS A 746 -0.24 34.25 -17.58
CA LYS A 746 0.18 32.97 -17.03
C LYS A 746 0.74 33.17 -15.62
N GLU A 747 1.54 34.21 -15.41
CA GLU A 747 2.19 34.51 -14.14
C GLU A 747 1.17 34.76 -13.01
N ASP A 748 0.04 35.41 -13.32
CA ASP A 748 -1.00 35.71 -12.32
C ASP A 748 -1.74 34.45 -11.83
N THR A 749 -1.73 33.38 -12.63
CA THR A 749 -2.63 32.23 -12.45
C THR A 749 -1.94 30.88 -12.37
N GLU A 750 -0.66 30.81 -12.74
CA GLU A 750 0.19 29.64 -12.61
C GLU A 750 0.53 29.39 -11.14
N PHE A 751 0.16 28.21 -10.67
CA PHE A 751 0.38 27.78 -9.29
C PHE A 751 0.56 26.27 -9.31
N ASN A 752 1.47 25.75 -8.49
CA ASN A 752 1.86 24.35 -8.44
C ASN A 752 2.13 23.72 -9.84
N ASN A 753 2.72 24.48 -10.77
CA ASN A 753 3.00 24.11 -12.16
C ASN A 753 1.78 23.84 -13.06
N TYR A 754 0.58 24.28 -12.68
CA TYR A 754 -0.60 24.22 -13.56
C TYR A 754 -0.93 25.59 -14.14
N ASP A 755 -1.06 25.62 -15.47
CA ASP A 755 -1.59 26.73 -16.26
C ASP A 755 -3.10 26.51 -16.46
N ILE A 756 -3.92 27.41 -15.91
CA ILE A 756 -5.38 27.29 -15.90
C ILE A 756 -6.06 28.10 -17.01
N ARG A 757 -5.29 28.69 -17.94
CA ARG A 757 -5.83 29.69 -18.87
C ARG A 757 -6.90 29.12 -19.82
N GLU A 758 -6.84 27.83 -20.12
CA GLU A 758 -7.82 27.15 -20.97
C GLU A 758 -8.96 26.51 -20.17
N ASP A 759 -8.93 26.57 -18.84
CA ASP A 759 -9.84 25.77 -17.98
C ASP A 759 -10.77 26.65 -17.14
N CYS A 760 -10.84 27.96 -17.39
CA CYS A 760 -11.67 28.89 -16.62
C CYS A 760 -13.06 29.10 -17.23
N TYR A 761 -14.10 29.10 -16.39
CA TYR A 761 -15.50 29.26 -16.78
C TYR A 761 -16.21 30.29 -15.90
N LEU A 762 -16.97 31.21 -16.50
CA LEU A 762 -17.73 32.25 -15.79
C LEU A 762 -18.92 31.64 -15.05
N LEU A 763 -19.07 31.98 -13.76
CA LEU A 763 -20.16 31.51 -12.88
C LEU A 763 -21.37 32.41 -12.88
#